data_AF-A0A2E7L3R9-F1
#
_entry.id   AF-A0A2E7L3R9-F1
#
_cell.length_a   1.000
_cell.length_b   1.000
_cell.length_c   1.000
_cell.angle_alpha   90.00
_cell.angle_beta   90.00
_cell.angle_gamma   90.00
#
_symmetry.space_group_name_H-M   'P 1'
#
loop_
_entity.id
_entity.type
_entity.pdbx_description
1 polymer ?
#
loop_
_entity_poly.entity_id
_entity_poly.type
_entity_poly.pdbx_seq_one_letter_code
_entity_poly.pdbx_strand_id
1 'polypeptide(L)'
;MHVAESSPKVSAYRLAAVLWLLSFSCVVFTIAVFRLLTFFIMPSLFFDLLFVGFPLGAMFGVRFFKISERSFFQTLYILQVTMVIAVLALLVCKHYDYLRAHMFDIELSRLLIQMGVLSSLFLPFFCAYGLTEYLGYRLGCRGLGGRMAYVYPLYLVGAAAAYLFVELTLSKIGVARVLILTFVFVAVGMALLASTWRARSCLTVQFVCLVALLFTPQIDRKFVDLYKGRSNQSTHFFAREGYRPVMQKWGKYSLVEIMHRKNSSGDYYLGFYNDIFQWEYSPVYGFITRSLGMVPIDRVGQDAKIAIIGSGGGRQVQYAQQTHVGAGEIVAIEIESAVLDAVRGELAPEFGHVYESSRVRVVNQEARGYLESSPEKFDLVYLPSVGGDPQMMLEPGNMIRTEDAFRVLRDHLTDNGVLAIWYPAGLDQGNILTSQYVRTLTGPALGMHVRAYLSGDIQQRISDEVLILAVRDESVALPSVEELQEFFHRPTSTDAPLAARPSYGVLPVPVESDPAFRPITDAQPFLAGNVQNILSMRQVYQLFGVVALFLVLCGTAVLWKLKQISHTPIPGRSFAQVVLFGALIGANFLVVEHLAILVLFKRLYLFHDAVVLGAIGFLVVSSLGSILITPRLQLLLQVVSSVCVILVWIFSASLGPTVALLLLLPAAFVTGSFFPALFDASAENPLAVFAADAVGAAAGSLTAFFLPIAFGFSALHGLAALLFLATAICCHWFFRHKN
;
A
#
# COMPACT_ATOMS: atom_id res chain seq x y z
N MET A 1 43.12 -32.60 32.06
CA MET A 1 42.64 -31.22 32.31
C MET A 1 42.02 -30.68 31.03
N HIS A 2 40.71 -30.84 30.85
CA HIS A 2 39.98 -30.15 29.80
C HIS A 2 39.70 -28.74 30.29
N VAL A 3 40.36 -27.74 29.70
CA VAL A 3 40.00 -26.34 29.87
C VAL A 3 38.60 -26.18 29.27
N ALA A 4 37.61 -26.09 30.15
CA ALA A 4 36.28 -25.63 29.77
C ALA A 4 36.44 -24.18 29.29
N GLU A 5 36.39 -23.97 27.97
CA GLU A 5 36.21 -22.63 27.41
C GLU A 5 34.83 -22.13 27.81
N SER A 6 34.73 -21.55 29.01
CA SER A 6 33.60 -20.73 29.42
C SER A 6 33.64 -19.44 28.62
N SER A 7 33.14 -19.49 27.38
CA SER A 7 32.81 -18.28 26.64
C SER A 7 31.82 -17.49 27.51
N PRO A 8 32.04 -16.19 27.76
CA PRO A 8 31.13 -15.41 28.59
C PRO A 8 29.76 -15.39 27.91
N LYS A 9 28.74 -15.95 28.57
CA LYS A 9 27.35 -15.93 28.10
C LYS A 9 26.92 -14.49 27.84
N VAL A 10 26.30 -14.24 26.68
CA VAL A 10 25.77 -12.91 26.35
C VAL A 10 24.75 -12.50 27.43
N SER A 11 24.84 -11.27 27.92
CA SER A 11 23.90 -10.79 28.94
C SER A 11 22.48 -10.71 28.38
N ALA A 12 21.47 -10.92 29.24
CA ALA A 12 20.07 -10.87 28.86
C ALA A 12 19.70 -9.58 28.11
N TYR A 13 20.17 -8.42 28.58
CA TYR A 13 19.93 -7.13 27.92
C TYR A 13 20.54 -7.05 26.52
N ARG A 14 21.74 -7.58 26.31
CA ARG A 14 22.37 -7.62 24.98
C ARG A 14 21.60 -8.54 24.04
N LEU A 15 21.19 -9.72 24.51
CA LEU A 15 20.38 -10.64 23.73
C LEU A 15 19.04 -10.00 23.33
N ALA A 16 18.34 -9.37 24.29
CA ALA A 16 17.08 -8.68 24.00
C ALA A 16 17.25 -7.56 22.96
N ALA A 17 18.30 -6.75 23.07
CA ALA A 17 18.62 -5.70 22.09
C ALA A 17 18.89 -6.28 20.69
N VAL A 18 19.60 -7.41 20.59
CA VAL A 18 19.88 -8.07 19.31
C VAL A 18 18.60 -8.62 18.67
N LEU A 19 17.72 -9.26 19.46
CA LEU A 19 16.45 -9.79 18.96
C LEU A 19 15.53 -8.67 18.46
N TRP A 20 15.44 -7.56 19.20
CA TRP A 20 14.72 -6.37 18.78
C TRP A 20 15.31 -5.78 17.48
N LEU A 21 16.64 -5.61 17.42
CA LEU A 21 17.32 -5.09 16.22
C LEU A 21 17.14 -5.98 15.00
N LEU A 22 17.13 -7.30 15.18
CA LEU A 22 16.88 -8.27 14.12
C LEU A 22 15.49 -8.05 13.52
N SER A 23 14.45 -8.03 14.36
CA SER A 23 13.09 -7.81 13.91
C SER A 23 12.92 -6.44 13.25
N PHE A 24 13.38 -5.38 13.92
CA PHE A 24 13.35 -4.02 13.41
C PHE A 24 14.03 -3.92 12.03
N SER A 25 15.25 -4.43 11.90
CA SER A 25 16.00 -4.36 10.66
C SER A 25 15.37 -5.15 9.51
N CYS A 26 14.91 -6.38 9.77
CA CYS A 26 14.27 -7.20 8.76
C CYS A 26 12.98 -6.56 8.27
N VAL A 27 12.17 -6.00 9.17
CA VAL A 27 10.91 -5.34 8.80
C VAL A 27 11.17 -4.02 8.05
N VAL A 28 12.15 -3.20 8.46
CA VAL A 28 12.55 -2.01 7.69
C VAL A 28 12.99 -2.41 6.28
N PHE A 29 13.78 -3.48 6.15
CA PHE A 29 14.22 -3.98 4.84
C PHE A 29 13.05 -4.42 3.97
N THR A 30 12.14 -5.22 4.54
CA THR A 30 10.93 -5.69 3.87
C THR A 30 10.05 -4.54 3.38
N ILE A 31 9.79 -3.53 4.23
CA ILE A 31 9.00 -2.36 3.84
C ILE A 31 9.70 -1.56 2.73
N ALA A 32 11.02 -1.36 2.81
CA ALA A 32 11.78 -0.67 1.76
C ALA A 32 11.75 -1.42 0.42
N VAL A 33 11.87 -2.75 0.45
CA VAL A 33 11.69 -3.61 -0.72
C VAL A 33 10.29 -3.46 -1.29
N PHE A 34 9.24 -3.40 -0.46
CA PHE A 34 7.86 -3.22 -0.93
C PHE A 34 7.63 -1.87 -1.56
N ARG A 35 8.14 -0.79 -0.94
CA ARG A 35 8.08 0.56 -1.51
C ARG A 35 8.76 0.68 -2.87
N LEU A 36 9.74 -0.17 -3.16
CA LEU A 36 10.30 -0.27 -4.49
C LEU A 36 9.39 -1.08 -5.39
N LEU A 37 9.00 -2.29 -4.97
CA LEU A 37 8.20 -3.20 -5.79
C LEU A 37 6.87 -2.62 -6.26
N THR A 38 6.30 -1.62 -5.55
CA THR A 38 5.13 -0.87 -6.04
C THR A 38 5.32 -0.37 -7.47
N PHE A 39 6.55 -0.02 -7.90
CA PHE A 39 6.85 0.45 -9.27
C PHE A 39 6.47 -0.52 -10.39
N PHE A 40 6.40 -1.82 -10.09
CA PHE A 40 6.20 -2.87 -11.09
C PHE A 40 4.98 -3.75 -10.81
N ILE A 41 4.62 -3.90 -9.55
CA ILE A 41 3.55 -4.81 -9.12
C ILE A 41 2.98 -4.41 -7.76
N MET A 42 1.78 -4.93 -7.47
CA MET A 42 1.14 -4.97 -6.16
C MET A 42 1.96 -5.77 -5.11
N PRO A 43 2.48 -5.14 -4.03
CA PRO A 43 3.28 -5.81 -3.01
C PRO A 43 2.54 -6.89 -2.21
N SER A 44 1.30 -6.60 -1.84
CA SER A 44 0.49 -7.39 -0.91
C SER A 44 0.19 -8.80 -1.43
N LEU A 45 -0.21 -8.95 -2.69
CA LEU A 45 -0.58 -10.24 -3.30
C LEU A 45 0.53 -11.30 -3.35
N PHE A 46 1.80 -10.90 -3.43
CA PHE A 46 2.92 -11.87 -3.46
C PHE A 46 3.64 -11.98 -2.14
N PHE A 47 3.50 -11.02 -1.22
CA PHE A 47 4.05 -11.15 0.11
C PHE A 47 3.50 -12.39 0.83
N ASP A 48 2.22 -12.69 0.59
CA ASP A 48 1.55 -13.90 1.09
C ASP A 48 2.29 -15.18 0.69
N LEU A 49 2.84 -15.22 -0.52
CA LEU A 49 3.63 -16.35 -1.03
C LEU A 49 4.98 -16.49 -0.32
N LEU A 50 5.56 -15.37 0.11
CA LEU A 50 6.88 -15.32 0.75
C LEU A 50 6.85 -15.81 2.20
N PHE A 51 5.69 -15.87 2.86
CA PHE A 51 5.54 -16.50 4.18
C PHE A 51 5.97 -17.97 4.20
N VAL A 52 5.87 -18.68 3.07
CA VAL A 52 6.39 -20.06 2.93
C VAL A 52 7.92 -20.12 3.14
N GLY A 53 8.64 -19.02 2.93
CA GLY A 53 10.06 -18.93 3.24
C GLY A 53 10.37 -19.12 4.72
N PHE A 54 9.52 -18.63 5.63
CA PHE A 54 9.76 -18.74 7.06
C PHE A 54 9.90 -20.19 7.57
N PRO A 55 8.94 -21.10 7.32
CA PRO A 55 9.04 -22.49 7.75
C PRO A 55 10.19 -23.23 7.03
N LEU A 56 10.46 -22.94 5.76
CA LEU A 56 11.60 -23.51 5.02
C LEU A 56 12.92 -23.13 5.69
N GLY A 57 13.07 -21.85 6.06
CA GLY A 57 14.20 -21.32 6.82
C GLY A 57 14.39 -21.99 8.17
N ALA A 58 13.32 -22.12 8.94
CA ALA A 58 13.36 -22.78 10.25
C ALA A 58 13.74 -24.26 10.16
N MET A 59 13.22 -24.99 9.17
CA MET A 59 13.61 -26.39 8.91
C MET A 59 15.09 -26.53 8.55
N PHE A 60 15.61 -25.62 7.71
CA PHE A 60 17.04 -25.54 7.42
C PHE A 60 17.84 -25.28 8.70
N GLY A 61 17.34 -24.38 9.56
CA GLY A 61 17.92 -24.08 10.87
C GLY A 61 18.08 -25.29 11.76
N VAL A 62 17.01 -26.07 11.95
CA VAL A 62 17.05 -27.27 12.80
C VAL A 62 18.00 -28.34 12.25
N ARG A 63 18.12 -28.45 10.92
CA ARG A 63 18.99 -29.45 10.29
C ARG A 63 20.47 -29.14 10.42
N PHE A 64 20.85 -27.86 10.26
CA PHE A 64 22.26 -27.48 10.09
C PHE A 64 22.85 -26.69 11.27
N PHE A 65 22.01 -26.14 12.15
CA PHE A 65 22.46 -25.28 13.24
C PHE A 65 22.05 -25.81 14.61
N LYS A 66 22.97 -25.69 15.58
CA LYS A 66 22.67 -25.95 16.98
C LYS A 66 22.12 -24.67 17.62
N ILE A 67 21.24 -24.80 18.62
CA ILE A 67 20.75 -23.65 19.38
C ILE A 67 21.89 -23.14 20.26
N SER A 68 22.66 -22.17 19.75
CA SER A 68 23.82 -21.58 20.40
C SER A 68 24.05 -20.16 19.88
N GLU A 69 24.71 -19.31 20.68
CA GLU A 69 25.08 -17.95 20.28
C GLU A 69 25.93 -17.93 19.00
N ARG A 70 26.88 -18.88 18.88
CA ARG A 70 27.74 -19.02 17.69
C ARG A 70 26.93 -19.30 16.43
N SER A 71 25.99 -20.24 16.49
CA SER A 71 25.14 -20.57 15.35
C SER A 71 24.20 -19.42 15.00
N PHE A 72 23.62 -18.74 16.00
CA PHE A 72 22.80 -17.56 15.75
C PHE A 72 23.62 -16.45 15.06
N PHE A 73 24.83 -16.18 15.53
CA PHE A 73 25.76 -15.24 14.87
C PHE A 73 26.08 -15.63 13.41
N GLN A 74 26.25 -16.92 13.11
CA GLN A 74 26.42 -17.40 11.73
C GLN A 74 25.20 -17.15 10.86
N THR A 75 23.99 -17.34 11.40
CA THR A 75 22.76 -17.07 10.63
C THR A 75 22.58 -15.59 10.28
N LEU A 76 23.13 -14.67 11.07
CA LEU A 76 23.11 -13.23 10.74
C LEU A 76 23.97 -12.90 9.51
N TYR A 77 25.08 -13.62 9.26
CA TYR A 77 25.82 -13.50 8.00
C TYR A 77 25.00 -14.00 6.81
N ILE A 78 24.30 -15.12 6.96
CA ILE A 78 23.41 -15.67 5.91
C ILE A 78 22.32 -14.65 5.58
N LEU A 79 21.74 -14.02 6.60
CA LEU A 79 20.78 -12.94 6.43
C LEU A 79 21.36 -11.77 5.63
N GLN A 80 22.54 -11.25 5.99
CA GLN A 80 23.15 -10.16 5.23
C GLN A 80 23.47 -10.54 3.77
N VAL A 81 23.97 -11.75 3.53
CA VAL A 81 24.24 -12.22 2.15
C VAL A 81 22.96 -12.29 1.34
N THR A 82 21.88 -12.83 1.90
CA THR A 82 20.59 -12.90 1.21
C THR A 82 19.93 -11.53 1.05
N MET A 83 20.15 -10.58 1.97
CA MET A 83 19.77 -9.17 1.80
C MET A 83 20.51 -8.53 0.62
N VAL A 84 21.82 -8.77 0.45
CA VAL A 84 22.57 -8.30 -0.72
C VAL A 84 21.99 -8.90 -2.01
N ILE A 85 21.70 -10.21 -2.02
CA ILE A 85 21.06 -10.88 -3.16
C ILE A 85 19.71 -10.24 -3.48
N ALA A 86 18.89 -9.93 -2.47
CA ALA A 86 17.60 -9.26 -2.65
C ALA A 86 17.75 -7.83 -3.21
N VAL A 87 18.77 -7.07 -2.79
CA VAL A 87 19.07 -5.75 -3.39
C VAL A 87 19.50 -5.88 -4.85
N LEU A 88 20.30 -6.89 -5.19
CA LEU A 88 20.66 -7.16 -6.59
C LEU A 88 19.43 -7.59 -7.41
N ALA A 89 18.55 -8.40 -6.83
CA ALA A 89 17.30 -8.81 -7.47
C ALA A 89 16.38 -7.62 -7.78
N LEU A 90 16.29 -6.63 -6.88
CA LEU A 90 15.55 -5.38 -7.12
C LEU A 90 15.98 -4.69 -8.42
N LEU A 91 17.27 -4.64 -8.71
CA LEU A 91 17.80 -3.99 -9.92
C LEU A 91 17.41 -4.72 -11.22
N VAL A 92 16.97 -5.97 -11.12
CA VAL A 92 16.52 -6.80 -12.25
C VAL A 92 15.00 -6.75 -12.41
N CYS A 93 14.23 -6.34 -11.38
CA CYS A 93 12.76 -6.33 -11.41
C CYS A 93 12.15 -5.56 -12.60
N LYS A 94 12.79 -4.48 -13.06
CA LYS A 94 12.36 -3.70 -14.24
C LYS A 94 12.26 -4.49 -15.54
N HIS A 95 12.89 -5.67 -15.62
CA HIS A 95 12.78 -6.56 -16.76
C HIS A 95 11.49 -7.40 -16.73
N TYR A 96 10.75 -7.35 -15.63
CA TYR A 96 9.50 -8.06 -15.38
C TYR A 96 8.39 -7.05 -15.04
N ASP A 97 8.19 -6.06 -15.92
CA ASP A 97 7.26 -4.94 -15.75
C ASP A 97 6.01 -5.10 -16.63
N TYR A 98 5.34 -6.26 -16.53
CA TYR A 98 4.21 -6.58 -17.41
C TYR A 98 2.97 -5.76 -17.05
N LEU A 99 2.63 -5.67 -15.76
CA LEU A 99 1.45 -4.93 -15.26
C LEU A 99 1.44 -3.46 -15.70
N ARG A 100 2.56 -2.76 -15.55
CA ARG A 100 2.66 -1.35 -15.96
C ARG A 100 2.59 -1.16 -17.47
N ALA A 101 3.10 -2.13 -18.23
CA ALA A 101 3.05 -2.09 -19.68
C ALA A 101 1.63 -2.36 -20.25
N HIS A 102 0.75 -3.00 -19.48
CA HIS A 102 -0.60 -3.41 -19.90
C HIS A 102 -1.60 -3.09 -18.79
N MET A 103 -1.99 -1.81 -18.70
CA MET A 103 -2.88 -1.30 -17.64
C MET A 103 -4.32 -1.78 -17.77
N PHE A 104 -4.75 -2.06 -19.01
CA PHE A 104 -6.05 -2.64 -19.36
C PHE A 104 -5.76 -3.82 -20.31
N ASP A 105 -6.50 -4.93 -20.19
CA ASP A 105 -6.25 -6.21 -20.88
C ASP A 105 -5.07 -7.06 -20.35
N ILE A 106 -5.10 -7.36 -19.05
CA ILE A 106 -4.11 -8.25 -18.41
C ILE A 106 -4.35 -9.71 -18.78
N GLU A 107 -3.36 -10.34 -19.41
CA GLU A 107 -3.25 -11.78 -19.52
C GLU A 107 -2.87 -12.37 -18.15
N LEU A 108 -3.80 -13.11 -17.54
CA LEU A 108 -3.61 -13.73 -16.22
C LEU A 108 -2.35 -14.61 -16.15
N SER A 109 -2.01 -15.31 -17.24
CA SER A 109 -0.81 -16.16 -17.32
C SER A 109 0.49 -15.37 -17.14
N ARG A 110 0.60 -14.19 -17.78
CA ARG A 110 1.78 -13.33 -17.69
C ARG A 110 1.88 -12.66 -16.33
N LEU A 111 0.74 -12.26 -15.74
CA LEU A 111 0.69 -11.76 -14.37
C LEU A 111 1.19 -12.82 -13.38
N LEU A 112 0.72 -14.07 -13.50
CA LEU A 112 1.18 -15.18 -12.68
C LEU A 112 2.68 -15.46 -12.85
N ILE A 113 3.22 -15.34 -14.06
CA ILE A 113 4.67 -15.48 -14.31
C ILE A 113 5.44 -14.35 -13.61
N GLN A 114 5.00 -13.09 -13.74
CA GLN A 114 5.63 -11.96 -13.05
C GLN A 114 5.62 -12.18 -11.53
N MET A 115 4.49 -12.57 -10.96
CA MET A 115 4.36 -12.90 -9.53
C MET A 115 5.29 -14.03 -9.10
N GLY A 116 5.34 -15.12 -9.88
CA GLY A 116 6.19 -16.27 -9.60
C GLY A 116 7.68 -15.93 -9.64
N VAL A 117 8.11 -15.15 -10.63
CA VAL A 117 9.50 -14.68 -10.76
C VAL A 117 9.88 -13.78 -9.58
N LEU A 118 9.07 -12.76 -9.27
CA LEU A 118 9.35 -11.86 -8.17
C LEU A 118 9.37 -12.61 -6.82
N SER A 119 8.40 -13.49 -6.56
CA SER A 119 8.39 -14.31 -5.35
C SER A 119 9.65 -15.18 -5.25
N SER A 120 10.08 -15.79 -6.36
CA SER A 120 11.29 -16.62 -6.39
C SER A 120 12.57 -15.83 -6.11
N LEU A 121 12.65 -14.59 -6.60
CA LEU A 121 13.79 -13.71 -6.40
C LEU A 121 13.98 -13.32 -4.91
N PHE A 122 12.89 -13.11 -4.18
CA PHE A 122 12.94 -12.69 -2.77
C PHE A 122 12.85 -13.86 -1.77
N LEU A 123 12.40 -15.04 -2.18
CA LEU A 123 12.29 -16.22 -1.31
C LEU A 123 13.56 -16.54 -0.49
N PRO A 124 14.80 -16.43 -1.02
CA PRO A 124 16.01 -16.69 -0.25
C PRO A 124 16.15 -15.79 0.99
N PHE A 125 15.78 -14.50 0.88
CA PHE A 125 15.80 -13.57 2.02
C PHE A 125 14.78 -14.00 3.08
N PHE A 126 13.56 -14.38 2.68
CA PHE A 126 12.53 -14.84 3.61
C PHE A 126 12.88 -16.17 4.30
N CYS A 127 13.58 -17.07 3.60
CA CYS A 127 14.18 -18.25 4.21
C CYS A 127 15.25 -17.89 5.25
N ALA A 128 16.14 -16.94 4.96
CA ALA A 128 17.15 -16.51 5.93
C ALA A 128 16.51 -15.76 7.12
N TYR A 129 15.44 -15.02 6.88
CA TYR A 129 14.67 -14.35 7.92
C TYR A 129 14.01 -15.38 8.85
N GLY A 130 13.23 -16.34 8.33
CA GLY A 130 12.65 -17.39 9.17
C GLY A 130 13.69 -18.25 9.91
N LEU A 131 14.83 -18.52 9.28
CA LEU A 131 15.97 -19.18 9.92
C LEU A 131 16.47 -18.40 11.15
N THR A 132 16.77 -17.12 10.97
CA THR A 132 17.30 -16.26 12.04
C THR A 132 16.27 -16.01 13.13
N GLU A 133 15.01 -15.79 12.76
CA GLU A 133 13.91 -15.60 13.70
C GLU A 133 13.68 -16.84 14.57
N TYR A 134 13.57 -18.03 13.97
CA TYR A 134 13.37 -19.26 14.72
C TYR A 134 14.54 -19.55 15.69
N LEU A 135 15.80 -19.39 15.26
CA LEU A 135 16.95 -19.53 16.17
C LEU A 135 16.94 -18.46 17.26
N GLY A 136 16.56 -17.22 16.91
CA GLY A 136 16.42 -16.10 17.83
C GLY A 136 15.37 -16.37 18.91
N TYR A 137 14.22 -16.94 18.56
CA TYR A 137 13.20 -17.40 19.52
C TYR A 137 13.75 -18.45 20.48
N ARG A 138 14.39 -19.51 19.96
CA ARG A 138 14.97 -20.58 20.80
C ARG A 138 16.06 -20.06 21.73
N LEU A 139 16.94 -19.19 21.23
CA LEU A 139 18.02 -18.59 22.03
C LEU A 139 17.47 -17.60 23.05
N GLY A 140 16.51 -16.77 22.65
CA GLY A 140 15.76 -15.85 23.49
C GLY A 140 15.11 -16.55 24.67
N CYS A 141 14.36 -17.63 24.44
CA CYS A 141 13.74 -18.37 25.54
C CYS A 141 14.78 -18.93 26.51
N ARG A 142 15.95 -19.37 26.04
CA ARG A 142 17.04 -19.83 26.92
C ARG A 142 17.70 -18.70 27.72
N GLY A 143 17.76 -17.49 27.17
CA GLY A 143 18.46 -16.34 27.77
C GLY A 143 17.58 -15.33 28.50
N LEU A 144 16.27 -15.30 28.25
CA LEU A 144 15.30 -14.29 28.70
C LEU A 144 14.17 -14.94 29.50
N GLY A 145 14.51 -15.60 30.61
CA GLY A 145 13.52 -16.06 31.60
C GLY A 145 12.70 -17.31 31.21
N GLY A 146 13.11 -18.05 30.16
CA GLY A 146 12.51 -19.35 29.86
C GLY A 146 11.19 -19.32 29.10
N ARG A 147 10.66 -18.13 28.76
CA ARG A 147 9.30 -17.98 28.22
C ARG A 147 9.27 -17.13 26.96
N MET A 148 8.51 -17.61 25.97
CA MET A 148 8.25 -16.92 24.72
C MET A 148 7.48 -15.62 24.95
N ALA A 149 6.70 -15.53 26.04
CA ALA A 149 5.98 -14.33 26.46
C ALA A 149 6.86 -13.07 26.62
N TYR A 150 8.17 -13.23 26.85
CA TYR A 150 9.13 -12.12 26.94
C TYR A 150 9.92 -11.88 25.65
N VAL A 151 10.00 -12.89 24.78
CA VAL A 151 10.76 -12.83 23.52
C VAL A 151 9.89 -12.27 22.41
N TYR A 152 8.66 -12.76 22.29
CA TYR A 152 7.71 -12.38 21.25
C TYR A 152 7.43 -10.87 21.19
N PRO A 153 7.23 -10.15 22.33
CA PRO A 153 7.05 -8.71 22.31
C PRO A 153 8.23 -7.94 21.73
N LEU A 154 9.47 -8.44 21.87
CA LEU A 154 10.65 -7.78 21.29
C LEU A 154 10.57 -7.74 19.76
N TYR A 155 10.03 -8.80 19.15
CA TYR A 155 9.82 -8.86 17.71
C TYR A 155 8.63 -8.01 17.29
N LEU A 156 7.48 -8.12 17.98
CA LEU A 156 6.31 -7.31 17.64
C LEU A 156 6.57 -5.79 17.78
N VAL A 157 7.23 -5.36 18.86
CA VAL A 157 7.62 -3.95 19.05
C VAL A 157 8.72 -3.54 18.08
N GLY A 158 9.66 -4.43 17.75
CA GLY A 158 10.66 -4.20 16.70
C GLY A 158 10.02 -3.93 15.33
N ALA A 159 9.05 -4.75 14.95
CA ALA A 159 8.26 -4.57 13.73
C ALA A 159 7.43 -3.27 13.76
N ALA A 160 6.74 -2.95 14.87
CA ALA A 160 5.99 -1.71 15.01
C ALA A 160 6.91 -0.47 14.89
N ALA A 161 8.09 -0.51 15.52
CA ALA A 161 9.08 0.56 15.41
C ALA A 161 9.61 0.71 13.98
N ALA A 162 9.72 -0.38 13.21
CA ALA A 162 10.15 -0.36 11.82
C ALA A 162 9.16 0.41 10.92
N TYR A 163 7.85 0.19 11.08
CA TYR A 163 6.82 0.97 10.38
C TYR A 163 6.95 2.47 10.66
N LEU A 164 7.07 2.84 11.94
CA LEU A 164 7.25 4.23 12.34
C LEU A 164 8.56 4.82 11.80
N PHE A 165 9.64 4.04 11.83
CA PHE A 165 10.94 4.48 11.32
C PHE A 165 10.90 4.79 9.82
N VAL A 166 10.33 3.90 9.01
CA VAL A 166 10.24 4.12 7.55
C VAL A 166 9.38 5.35 7.26
N GLU A 167 8.23 5.49 7.92
CA GLU A 167 7.33 6.64 7.74
C GLU A 167 8.03 7.98 8.04
N LEU A 168 8.89 8.01 9.07
CA LEU A 168 9.59 9.23 9.48
C LEU A 168 10.86 9.54 8.68
N THR A 169 11.45 8.55 7.99
CA THR A 169 12.79 8.66 7.40
C THR A 169 12.83 8.54 5.89
N LEU A 170 11.94 7.76 5.25
CA LEU A 170 12.02 7.46 3.83
C LEU A 170 12.07 8.74 2.96
N SER A 171 11.16 9.68 3.22
CA SER A 171 11.08 10.95 2.48
C SER A 171 12.26 11.90 2.72
N LYS A 172 13.03 11.69 3.80
CA LYS A 172 14.14 12.55 4.20
C LYS A 172 15.49 12.05 3.69
N ILE A 173 15.74 10.75 3.77
CA ILE A 173 17.05 10.17 3.46
C ILE A 173 17.06 9.32 2.19
N GLY A 174 15.88 8.95 1.68
CA GLY A 174 15.70 8.12 0.50
C GLY A 174 15.83 6.62 0.77
N VAL A 175 15.24 5.81 -0.11
CA VAL A 175 15.14 4.35 0.04
C VAL A 175 16.49 3.64 0.06
N ALA A 176 17.48 4.09 -0.72
CA ALA A 176 18.79 3.45 -0.76
C ALA A 176 19.50 3.56 0.59
N ARG A 177 19.40 4.72 1.26
CA ARG A 177 19.98 4.90 2.59
C ARG A 177 19.21 4.11 3.65
N VAL A 178 17.88 4.03 3.54
CA VAL A 178 17.07 3.14 4.39
C VAL A 178 17.56 1.69 4.24
N LEU A 179 17.74 1.20 3.01
CA LEU A 179 18.29 -0.14 2.76
C LEU A 179 19.67 -0.32 3.39
N ILE A 180 20.59 0.64 3.23
CA ILE A 180 21.94 0.57 3.82
C ILE A 180 21.86 0.53 5.36
N LEU A 181 20.97 1.30 5.97
CA LEU A 181 20.78 1.32 7.42
C LEU A 181 20.35 -0.05 7.97
N THR A 182 19.60 -0.84 7.22
CA THR A 182 19.28 -2.22 7.65
C THR A 182 20.52 -3.08 7.80
N PHE A 183 21.50 -3.00 6.89
CA PHE A 183 22.79 -3.68 7.05
C PHE A 183 23.55 -3.17 8.28
N VAL A 184 23.47 -1.87 8.57
CA VAL A 184 24.06 -1.28 9.78
C VAL A 184 23.41 -1.85 11.03
N PHE A 185 22.08 -1.93 11.10
CA PHE A 185 21.37 -2.46 12.27
C PHE A 185 21.69 -3.93 12.52
N VAL A 186 21.76 -4.77 11.47
CA VAL A 186 22.21 -6.16 11.61
C VAL A 186 23.68 -6.21 12.07
N ALA A 187 24.57 -5.39 11.50
CA ALA A 187 25.98 -5.36 11.89
C ALA A 187 26.17 -4.93 13.35
N VAL A 188 25.37 -3.99 13.85
CA VAL A 188 25.33 -3.61 15.27
C VAL A 188 24.88 -4.79 16.14
N GLY A 189 23.81 -5.49 15.73
CA GLY A 189 23.36 -6.71 16.42
C GLY A 189 24.46 -7.78 16.47
N MET A 190 25.19 -7.97 15.37
CA MET A 190 26.34 -8.87 15.31
C MET A 190 27.47 -8.41 16.24
N ALA A 191 27.79 -7.11 16.30
CA ALA A 191 28.83 -6.58 17.17
C ALA A 191 28.53 -6.81 18.66
N LEU A 192 27.25 -6.75 19.05
CA LEU A 192 26.81 -7.06 20.42
C LEU A 192 27.02 -8.54 20.80
N LEU A 193 27.02 -9.45 19.82
CA LEU A 193 27.28 -10.88 19.99
C LEU A 193 28.76 -11.26 19.80
N ALA A 194 29.58 -10.39 19.21
CA ALA A 194 30.93 -10.73 18.80
C ALA A 194 31.86 -10.97 20.01
N SER A 195 32.32 -12.20 20.16
CA SER A 195 33.21 -12.63 21.25
C SER A 195 34.70 -12.61 20.87
N THR A 196 35.04 -12.66 19.58
CA THR A 196 36.44 -12.73 19.12
C THR A 196 36.94 -11.40 18.54
N TRP A 197 38.23 -11.12 18.71
CA TRP A 197 38.89 -9.96 18.10
C TRP A 197 38.68 -9.93 16.58
N ARG A 198 38.91 -11.04 15.88
CA ARG A 198 38.76 -11.11 14.42
C ARG A 198 37.35 -10.76 13.97
N ALA A 199 36.32 -11.29 14.63
CA ALA A 199 34.93 -10.96 14.31
C ALA A 199 34.65 -9.46 14.51
N ARG A 200 35.13 -8.88 15.63
CA ARG A 200 34.99 -7.44 15.89
C ARG A 200 35.70 -6.60 14.84
N SER A 201 36.93 -6.93 14.47
CA SER A 201 37.68 -6.20 13.43
C SER A 201 36.98 -6.24 12.08
N CYS A 202 36.47 -7.41 11.66
CA CYS A 202 35.70 -7.53 10.41
C CYS A 202 34.43 -6.68 10.45
N LEU A 203 33.69 -6.70 11.57
CA LEU A 203 32.48 -5.89 11.74
C LEU A 203 32.79 -4.39 11.78
N THR A 204 33.92 -3.98 12.36
CA THR A 204 34.38 -2.58 12.31
C THR A 204 34.64 -2.15 10.87
N VAL A 205 35.35 -2.96 10.07
CA VAL A 205 35.58 -2.66 8.65
C VAL A 205 34.25 -2.56 7.90
N GLN A 206 33.35 -3.53 8.10
CA GLN A 206 32.01 -3.49 7.51
C GLN A 206 31.25 -2.21 7.90
N PHE A 207 31.26 -1.84 9.18
CA PHE A 207 30.60 -0.63 9.67
C PHE A 207 31.17 0.64 9.03
N VAL A 208 32.50 0.74 8.92
CA VAL A 208 33.16 1.87 8.23
C VAL A 208 32.73 1.95 6.76
N CYS A 209 32.70 0.81 6.05
CA CYS A 209 32.23 0.78 4.66
C CYS A 209 30.75 1.19 4.52
N LEU A 210 29.88 0.69 5.40
CA LEU A 210 28.45 1.05 5.38
C LEU A 210 28.23 2.52 5.71
N VAL A 211 28.96 3.07 6.68
CA VAL A 211 28.92 4.50 7.01
C VAL A 211 29.40 5.35 5.83
N ALA A 212 30.52 4.98 5.20
CA ALA A 212 30.99 5.66 4.00
C ALA A 212 29.93 5.63 2.87
N LEU A 213 29.23 4.50 2.70
CA LEU A 213 28.17 4.35 1.73
C LEU A 213 26.94 5.24 2.06
N LEU A 214 26.54 5.34 3.33
CA LEU A 214 25.43 6.21 3.77
C LEU A 214 25.67 7.68 3.42
N PHE A 215 26.90 8.15 3.60
CA PHE A 215 27.30 9.53 3.32
C PHE A 215 27.76 9.76 1.88
N THR A 216 27.66 8.75 1.01
CA THR A 216 27.97 8.93 -0.41
C THR A 216 26.96 9.90 -1.06
N PRO A 217 27.43 10.99 -1.70
CA PRO A 217 26.55 11.95 -2.35
C PRO A 217 25.71 11.31 -3.46
N GLN A 218 24.43 11.70 -3.53
CA GLN A 218 23.48 11.26 -4.57
C GLN A 218 23.28 9.73 -4.68
N ILE A 219 23.66 8.95 -3.65
CA ILE A 219 23.53 7.50 -3.70
C ILE A 219 22.10 7.04 -3.98
N ASP A 220 21.13 7.72 -3.38
CA ASP A 220 19.70 7.42 -3.56
C ASP A 220 19.27 7.62 -5.01
N ARG A 221 19.57 8.79 -5.57
CA ARG A 221 19.28 9.12 -6.97
C ARG A 221 19.91 8.13 -7.94
N LYS A 222 21.19 7.79 -7.75
CA LYS A 222 21.88 6.80 -8.60
C LYS A 222 21.26 5.41 -8.51
N PHE A 223 20.86 4.99 -7.31
CA PHE A 223 20.18 3.71 -7.10
C PHE A 223 18.81 3.69 -7.79
N VAL A 224 18.00 4.72 -7.56
CA VAL A 224 16.66 4.85 -8.16
C VAL A 224 16.73 4.95 -9.68
N ASP A 225 17.63 5.74 -10.24
CA ASP A 225 17.83 5.86 -11.70
C ASP A 225 18.25 4.52 -12.32
N LEU A 226 19.02 3.69 -11.60
CA LEU A 226 19.35 2.33 -12.04
C LEU A 226 18.17 1.37 -11.92
N TYR A 227 17.31 1.57 -10.92
CA TYR A 227 16.13 0.76 -10.64
C TYR A 227 14.98 0.97 -11.64
N LYS A 228 14.73 2.22 -12.05
CA LYS A 228 13.59 2.62 -12.89
C LYS A 228 13.48 1.88 -14.22
N GLY A 229 12.25 1.80 -14.71
CA GLY A 229 11.86 1.12 -15.95
C GLY A 229 12.12 1.93 -17.22
N ARG A 230 11.74 1.36 -18.36
CA ARG A 230 11.90 1.97 -19.70
C ARG A 230 10.60 2.01 -20.51
N SER A 231 9.44 2.01 -19.84
CA SER A 231 8.15 2.10 -20.51
C SER A 231 7.95 3.47 -21.19
N ASN A 232 6.98 3.58 -22.10
CA ASN A 232 6.63 4.84 -22.76
C ASN A 232 6.07 5.91 -21.81
N GLN A 233 5.70 5.53 -20.59
CA GLN A 233 5.26 6.45 -19.53
C GLN A 233 6.42 6.84 -18.58
N SER A 234 7.63 6.33 -18.81
CA SER A 234 8.75 6.47 -17.86
C SER A 234 9.57 7.74 -18.04
N THR A 235 10.20 8.18 -16.95
CA THR A 235 11.17 9.30 -16.99
C THR A 235 12.31 9.05 -17.98
N HIS A 236 12.69 7.78 -18.20
CA HIS A 236 13.66 7.40 -19.22
C HIS A 236 13.17 7.69 -20.65
N PHE A 237 11.90 7.42 -20.95
CA PHE A 237 11.31 7.74 -22.24
C PHE A 237 11.31 9.25 -22.49
N PHE A 238 10.78 10.03 -21.54
CA PHE A 238 10.71 11.49 -21.67
C PHE A 238 12.09 12.16 -21.70
N ALA A 239 13.11 11.58 -21.05
CA ALA A 239 14.48 12.05 -21.17
C ALA A 239 15.01 11.98 -22.60
N ARG A 240 14.62 10.95 -23.37
CA ARG A 240 14.97 10.82 -24.80
C ARG A 240 14.21 11.82 -25.66
N GLU A 241 13.01 12.22 -25.24
CA GLU A 241 12.21 13.30 -25.84
C GLU A 241 12.72 14.70 -25.48
N GLY A 242 13.89 14.81 -24.83
CA GLY A 242 14.54 16.08 -24.53
C GLY A 242 14.14 16.73 -23.21
N TYR A 243 13.38 16.05 -22.36
CA TYR A 243 13.12 16.50 -20.99
C TYR A 243 14.33 16.22 -20.07
N ARG A 244 14.54 17.07 -19.07
CA ARG A 244 15.62 16.93 -18.08
C ARG A 244 15.03 16.89 -16.68
N PRO A 245 15.48 16.00 -15.78
CA PRO A 245 14.98 15.94 -14.41
C PRO A 245 15.43 17.17 -13.62
N VAL A 246 14.47 17.89 -13.01
CA VAL A 246 14.73 19.03 -12.13
C VAL A 246 14.55 18.67 -10.66
N MET A 247 13.66 17.73 -10.35
CA MET A 247 13.39 17.27 -8.99
C MET A 247 13.16 15.75 -8.99
N GLN A 248 13.71 15.06 -7.98
CA GLN A 248 13.45 13.65 -7.67
C GLN A 248 13.48 13.50 -6.16
N LYS A 249 12.33 13.20 -5.55
CA LYS A 249 12.17 13.14 -4.09
C LYS A 249 11.18 12.06 -3.71
N TRP A 250 11.50 11.29 -2.67
CA TRP A 250 10.53 10.41 -2.03
C TRP A 250 9.50 11.24 -1.27
N GLY A 251 8.25 11.16 -1.72
CA GLY A 251 7.09 11.68 -1.02
C GLY A 251 6.57 10.72 0.04
N LYS A 252 5.36 10.97 0.53
CA LYS A 252 4.72 10.09 1.52
C LYS A 252 4.17 8.83 0.85
N TYR A 253 3.58 8.98 -0.33
CA TYR A 253 2.92 7.88 -1.03
C TYR A 253 3.74 7.36 -2.20
N SER A 254 4.49 8.23 -2.88
CA SER A 254 5.21 7.88 -4.10
C SER A 254 6.60 8.50 -4.18
N LEU A 255 7.44 7.99 -5.08
CA LEU A 255 8.57 8.76 -5.61
C LEU A 255 8.01 9.82 -6.57
N VAL A 256 8.23 11.10 -6.26
CA VAL A 256 7.85 12.23 -7.11
C VAL A 256 9.05 12.67 -7.93
N GLU A 257 8.84 12.82 -9.23
CA GLU A 257 9.82 13.42 -10.13
C GLU A 257 9.18 14.54 -10.96
N ILE A 258 9.93 15.61 -11.19
CA ILE A 258 9.53 16.68 -12.10
C ILE A 258 10.60 16.79 -13.17
N MET A 259 10.18 16.76 -14.43
CA MET A 259 11.06 16.94 -15.58
C MET A 259 10.69 18.22 -16.33
N HIS A 260 11.69 18.88 -16.91
CA HIS A 260 11.56 20.15 -17.60
C HIS A 260 12.06 20.05 -19.04
N ARG A 261 11.37 20.71 -19.97
CA ARG A 261 11.83 20.94 -21.34
C ARG A 261 11.51 22.38 -21.74
N LYS A 262 12.46 23.02 -22.42
CA LYS A 262 12.26 24.31 -23.07
C LYS A 262 12.29 24.15 -24.58
N ASN A 263 11.32 24.72 -25.28
CA ASN A 263 11.31 24.80 -26.74
C ASN A 263 10.86 26.20 -27.21
N SER A 264 10.65 26.38 -28.52
CA SER A 264 10.21 27.66 -29.11
C SER A 264 8.87 28.19 -28.59
N SER A 265 8.02 27.29 -28.08
CA SER A 265 6.68 27.56 -27.59
C SER A 265 6.62 27.82 -26.07
N GLY A 266 7.73 27.61 -25.35
CA GLY A 266 7.84 27.94 -23.93
C GLY A 266 8.56 26.88 -23.08
N ASP A 267 8.39 27.04 -21.77
CA ASP A 267 8.87 26.12 -20.74
C ASP A 267 7.76 25.13 -20.36
N TYR A 268 8.09 23.84 -20.23
CA TYR A 268 7.16 22.75 -19.95
C TYR A 268 7.66 21.87 -18.83
N TYR A 269 6.75 21.51 -17.92
CA TYR A 269 7.04 20.65 -16.79
C TYR A 269 6.13 19.43 -16.81
N LEU A 270 6.69 18.25 -16.53
CA LEU A 270 5.95 17.00 -16.40
C LEU A 270 6.20 16.42 -15.01
N GLY A 271 5.15 16.02 -14.32
CA GLY A 271 5.20 15.34 -13.03
C GLY A 271 4.99 13.85 -13.17
N PHE A 272 5.77 13.08 -12.41
CA PHE A 272 5.75 11.62 -12.40
C PHE A 272 5.63 11.10 -10.98
N TYR A 273 4.80 10.07 -10.77
CA TYR A 273 4.72 9.30 -9.52
C TYR A 273 5.17 7.87 -9.80
N ASN A 274 6.12 7.35 -9.01
CA ASN A 274 6.72 6.03 -9.20
C ASN A 274 7.15 5.78 -10.66
N ASP A 275 7.81 6.78 -11.24
CA ASP A 275 8.28 6.80 -12.62
C ASP A 275 7.15 6.81 -13.68
N ILE A 276 5.86 6.91 -13.34
CA ILE A 276 4.74 7.02 -14.30
C ILE A 276 4.31 8.48 -14.45
N PHE A 277 4.09 8.94 -15.68
CA PHE A 277 3.56 10.27 -15.98
C PHE A 277 2.16 10.49 -15.35
N GLN A 278 1.96 11.65 -14.72
CA GLN A 278 0.73 11.97 -13.99
C GLN A 278 0.10 13.29 -14.43
N TRP A 279 0.92 14.32 -14.62
CA TRP A 279 0.43 15.65 -14.96
C TRP A 279 1.48 16.44 -15.73
N GLU A 280 1.00 17.44 -16.46
CA GLU A 280 1.82 18.40 -17.18
C GLU A 280 1.50 19.83 -16.72
N TYR A 281 2.43 20.75 -16.95
CA TYR A 281 2.29 22.15 -16.58
C TYR A 281 3.05 23.08 -17.55
N SER A 282 2.36 24.15 -17.96
CA SER A 282 2.92 25.31 -18.67
C SER A 282 2.81 26.55 -17.77
N PRO A 283 3.89 27.31 -17.53
CA PRO A 283 3.84 28.51 -16.69
C PRO A 283 2.89 29.60 -17.18
N VAL A 284 2.57 29.61 -18.47
CA VAL A 284 1.75 30.67 -19.07
C VAL A 284 0.27 30.47 -18.72
N TYR A 285 -0.29 29.31 -19.04
CA TYR A 285 -1.73 29.03 -18.93
C TYR A 285 -2.06 27.77 -18.12
N GLY A 286 -1.07 27.09 -17.56
CA GLY A 286 -1.19 25.75 -16.99
C GLY A 286 -1.21 24.67 -18.07
N PHE A 287 -2.03 24.83 -19.11
CA PHE A 287 -2.18 23.86 -20.20
C PHE A 287 -1.18 24.09 -21.35
N ILE A 288 -0.75 22.99 -21.99
CA ILE A 288 0.16 23.01 -23.15
C ILE A 288 -0.62 23.19 -24.45
N THR A 289 -1.77 22.50 -24.56
CA THR A 289 -2.66 22.56 -25.72
C THR A 289 -4.09 22.72 -25.25
N ARG A 290 -4.97 23.15 -26.16
CA ARG A 290 -6.39 23.26 -25.87
C ARG A 290 -6.97 21.87 -25.57
N SER A 291 -7.67 21.75 -24.45
CA SER A 291 -8.06 20.49 -23.81
C SER A 291 -9.51 20.55 -23.33
N LEU A 292 -10.26 19.44 -23.41
CA LEU A 292 -11.57 19.31 -22.75
C LEU A 292 -11.47 19.55 -21.25
N GLY A 293 -10.31 19.31 -20.64
CA GLY A 293 -10.07 19.54 -19.23
C GLY A 293 -10.09 21.01 -18.82
N MET A 294 -10.08 21.94 -19.78
CA MET A 294 -10.25 23.38 -19.55
C MET A 294 -11.73 23.78 -19.44
N VAL A 295 -12.61 23.07 -20.14
CA VAL A 295 -14.03 23.41 -20.30
C VAL A 295 -14.78 23.63 -18.99
N PRO A 296 -14.60 22.80 -17.93
CA PRO A 296 -15.29 23.03 -16.66
C PRO A 296 -14.92 24.38 -16.04
N ILE A 297 -13.66 24.77 -16.16
CA ILE A 297 -13.11 26.01 -15.60
C ILE A 297 -13.53 27.20 -16.46
N ASP A 298 -13.54 27.06 -17.78
CA ASP A 298 -13.96 28.11 -18.73
C ASP A 298 -15.42 28.54 -18.55
N ARG A 299 -16.23 27.65 -17.94
CA ARG A 299 -17.67 27.88 -17.72
C ARG A 299 -18.02 28.30 -16.30
N VAL A 300 -17.06 28.36 -15.38
CA VAL A 300 -17.33 28.95 -14.07
C VAL A 300 -17.47 30.46 -14.22
N GLY A 301 -18.43 31.06 -13.52
CA GLY A 301 -18.60 32.50 -13.52
C GLY A 301 -17.40 33.23 -12.89
N GLN A 302 -17.28 34.52 -13.16
CA GLN A 302 -16.36 35.37 -12.39
C GLN A 302 -16.69 35.28 -10.90
N ASP A 303 -15.65 35.33 -10.07
CA ASP A 303 -15.73 35.19 -8.63
C ASP A 303 -16.27 33.84 -8.11
N ALA A 304 -16.39 32.82 -8.98
CA ALA A 304 -16.82 31.49 -8.59
C ALA A 304 -15.87 30.83 -7.57
N LYS A 305 -16.45 30.03 -6.68
CA LYS A 305 -15.72 29.23 -5.70
C LYS A 305 -15.57 27.80 -6.20
N ILE A 306 -14.34 27.36 -6.43
CA ILE A 306 -14.06 26.06 -7.06
C ILE A 306 -13.17 25.18 -6.17
N ALA A 307 -13.42 23.87 -6.19
CA ALA A 307 -12.56 22.86 -5.58
C ALA A 307 -11.92 22.00 -6.68
N ILE A 308 -10.59 21.96 -6.72
CA ILE A 308 -9.82 21.13 -7.65
C ILE A 308 -9.17 20.01 -6.84
N ILE A 309 -9.63 18.78 -7.06
CA ILE A 309 -9.12 17.58 -6.39
C ILE A 309 -7.99 16.99 -7.23
N GLY A 310 -6.84 16.67 -6.61
CA GLY A 310 -5.63 16.24 -7.32
C GLY A 310 -5.03 17.38 -8.14
N SER A 311 -4.74 18.51 -7.50
CA SER A 311 -4.26 19.71 -8.21
C SER A 311 -2.85 19.57 -8.78
N GLY A 312 -2.04 18.61 -8.32
CA GLY A 312 -0.72 18.27 -8.89
C GLY A 312 0.21 19.48 -9.02
N GLY A 313 0.76 19.67 -10.21
CA GLY A 313 1.58 20.84 -10.54
C GLY A 313 0.82 22.18 -10.65
N GLY A 314 -0.50 22.18 -10.46
CA GLY A 314 -1.32 23.40 -10.48
C GLY A 314 -1.85 23.77 -11.86
N ARG A 315 -1.90 22.86 -12.83
CA ARG A 315 -2.36 23.14 -14.21
C ARG A 315 -3.74 23.81 -14.26
N GLN A 316 -4.71 23.24 -13.57
CA GLN A 316 -6.08 23.74 -13.50
C GLN A 316 -6.15 25.02 -12.64
N VAL A 317 -5.32 25.11 -11.61
CA VAL A 317 -5.24 26.28 -10.73
C VAL A 317 -4.71 27.50 -11.48
N GLN A 318 -3.67 27.32 -12.30
CA GLN A 318 -3.12 28.37 -13.15
C GLN A 318 -4.13 28.86 -14.20
N TYR A 319 -4.91 27.94 -14.75
CA TYR A 319 -5.94 28.28 -15.72
C TYR A 319 -7.12 29.02 -15.07
N ALA A 320 -7.58 28.59 -13.91
CA ALA A 320 -8.69 29.22 -13.18
C ALA A 320 -8.39 30.67 -12.74
N GLN A 321 -7.10 31.01 -12.61
CA GLN A 321 -6.66 32.36 -12.24
C GLN A 321 -6.61 33.35 -13.41
N GLN A 322 -6.69 32.87 -14.65
CA GLN A 322 -6.61 33.74 -15.82
C GLN A 322 -7.74 34.77 -15.79
N THR A 323 -7.46 36.02 -16.20
CA THR A 323 -8.41 37.14 -16.06
C THR A 323 -9.76 36.90 -16.74
N HIS A 324 -9.78 36.17 -17.87
CA HIS A 324 -11.02 35.86 -18.60
C HIS A 324 -11.90 34.83 -17.85
N VAL A 325 -11.30 33.98 -17.01
CA VAL A 325 -12.03 33.07 -16.10
C VAL A 325 -12.35 33.82 -14.81
N GLY A 326 -11.30 34.31 -14.12
CA GLY A 326 -11.44 35.15 -12.94
C GLY A 326 -12.09 34.47 -11.74
N ALA A 327 -11.78 33.19 -11.48
CA ALA A 327 -12.31 32.49 -10.29
C ALA A 327 -11.95 33.27 -9.00
N GLY A 328 -12.89 33.30 -8.06
CA GLY A 328 -12.81 34.09 -6.83
C GLY A 328 -12.04 33.39 -5.72
N GLU A 329 -12.38 32.12 -5.49
CA GLU A 329 -11.68 31.25 -4.53
C GLU A 329 -11.39 29.89 -5.17
N ILE A 330 -10.14 29.45 -5.11
CA ILE A 330 -9.67 28.19 -5.68
C ILE A 330 -9.13 27.33 -4.53
N VAL A 331 -9.86 26.29 -4.17
CA VAL A 331 -9.41 25.28 -3.19
C VAL A 331 -8.67 24.18 -3.94
N ALA A 332 -7.35 24.20 -3.88
CA ALA A 332 -6.48 23.23 -4.52
C ALA A 332 -6.14 22.09 -3.54
N ILE A 333 -6.73 20.93 -3.74
CA ILE A 333 -6.60 19.77 -2.86
C ILE A 333 -5.61 18.79 -3.49
N GLU A 334 -4.50 18.52 -2.82
CA GLU A 334 -3.46 17.59 -3.27
C GLU A 334 -3.01 16.74 -2.09
N ILE A 335 -2.80 15.45 -2.33
CA ILE A 335 -2.43 14.51 -1.29
C ILE A 335 -0.91 14.33 -1.17
N GLU A 336 -0.18 14.46 -2.28
CA GLU A 336 1.26 14.25 -2.30
C GLU A 336 2.02 15.53 -1.92
N SER A 337 2.43 15.60 -0.66
CA SER A 337 3.12 16.75 -0.09
C SER A 337 4.40 17.10 -0.83
N ALA A 338 5.11 16.11 -1.38
CA ALA A 338 6.38 16.37 -2.09
C ALA A 338 6.19 17.22 -3.35
N VAL A 339 5.03 17.16 -4.01
CA VAL A 339 4.71 18.05 -5.14
C VAL A 339 4.49 19.47 -4.66
N LEU A 340 3.67 19.65 -3.63
CA LEU A 340 3.39 20.97 -3.06
C LEU A 340 4.66 21.63 -2.52
N ASP A 341 5.51 20.87 -1.81
CA ASP A 341 6.79 21.35 -1.27
C ASP A 341 7.72 21.86 -2.38
N ALA A 342 7.75 21.18 -3.54
CA ALA A 342 8.58 21.59 -4.65
C ALA A 342 8.02 22.81 -5.38
N VAL A 343 6.73 22.77 -5.72
CA VAL A 343 6.04 23.84 -6.49
C VAL A 343 5.90 25.12 -5.68
N ARG A 344 5.81 25.05 -4.34
CA ARG A 344 5.81 26.23 -3.45
C ARG A 344 7.18 26.60 -2.90
N GLY A 345 8.17 25.75 -3.14
CA GLY A 345 9.53 25.90 -2.62
C GLY A 345 10.50 26.22 -3.74
N GLU A 346 11.38 25.26 -4.03
CA GLU A 346 12.50 25.46 -4.96
C GLU A 346 12.10 25.72 -6.41
N LEU A 347 10.88 25.36 -6.81
CA LEU A 347 10.35 25.56 -8.18
C LEU A 347 9.25 26.63 -8.24
N ALA A 348 9.03 27.42 -7.18
CA ALA A 348 7.97 28.43 -7.17
C ALA A 348 8.05 29.45 -8.32
N PRO A 349 9.24 30.01 -8.65
CA PRO A 349 9.36 30.93 -9.78
C PRO A 349 9.02 30.28 -11.13
N GLU A 350 9.48 29.05 -11.35
CA GLU A 350 9.23 28.25 -12.55
C GLU A 350 7.75 27.93 -12.73
N PHE A 351 7.05 27.72 -11.62
CA PHE A 351 5.61 27.47 -11.61
C PHE A 351 4.78 28.75 -11.49
N GLY A 352 5.40 29.94 -11.65
CA GLY A 352 4.68 31.21 -11.65
C GLY A 352 3.96 31.51 -10.33
N HIS A 353 4.45 30.96 -9.21
CA HIS A 353 3.84 31.09 -7.89
C HIS A 353 2.35 30.66 -7.87
N VAL A 354 1.99 29.65 -8.68
CA VAL A 354 0.61 29.19 -8.93
C VAL A 354 -0.21 28.97 -7.65
N TYR A 355 0.45 28.57 -6.56
CA TYR A 355 -0.17 28.25 -5.27
C TYR A 355 -0.08 29.36 -4.22
N GLU A 356 0.54 30.50 -4.51
CA GLU A 356 0.76 31.61 -3.55
C GLU A 356 -0.19 32.79 -3.75
N SER A 357 -0.99 32.75 -4.81
CA SER A 357 -2.04 33.74 -5.04
C SER A 357 -3.02 33.81 -3.87
N SER A 358 -3.44 35.04 -3.52
CA SER A 358 -4.43 35.29 -2.46
C SER A 358 -5.78 34.60 -2.69
N ARG A 359 -6.07 34.19 -3.94
CA ARG A 359 -7.30 33.45 -4.30
C ARG A 359 -7.17 31.94 -4.14
N VAL A 360 -5.96 31.43 -3.92
CA VAL A 360 -5.67 29.99 -3.90
C VAL A 360 -5.47 29.52 -2.46
N ARG A 361 -6.29 28.57 -2.03
CA ARG A 361 -6.13 27.85 -0.77
C ARG A 361 -5.68 26.43 -1.05
N VAL A 362 -4.44 26.12 -0.68
CA VAL A 362 -3.87 24.78 -0.80
C VAL A 362 -4.28 23.93 0.41
N VAL A 363 -4.84 22.76 0.14
CA VAL A 363 -5.22 21.76 1.14
C VAL A 363 -4.42 20.50 0.89
N ASN A 364 -3.47 20.20 1.77
CA ASN A 364 -2.68 18.98 1.74
C ASN A 364 -3.37 17.86 2.55
N GLN A 365 -4.44 17.28 2.00
CA GLN A 365 -5.25 16.23 2.66
C GLN A 365 -5.89 15.31 1.62
N GLU A 366 -6.39 14.16 2.07
CA GLU A 366 -7.32 13.35 1.27
C GLU A 366 -8.62 14.13 1.06
N ALA A 367 -9.10 14.18 -0.19
CA ALA A 367 -10.12 15.12 -0.60
C ALA A 367 -11.50 14.83 -0.01
N ARG A 368 -11.88 13.56 0.11
CA ARG A 368 -13.16 13.21 0.71
C ARG A 368 -13.18 13.57 2.20
N GLY A 369 -12.13 13.22 2.94
CA GLY A 369 -12.01 13.56 4.36
C GLY A 369 -12.02 15.07 4.60
N TYR A 370 -11.37 15.85 3.72
CA TYR A 370 -11.46 17.30 3.75
C TYR A 370 -12.90 17.78 3.57
N LEU A 371 -13.60 17.32 2.52
CA LEU A 371 -14.98 17.74 2.25
C LEU A 371 -15.94 17.30 3.36
N GLU A 372 -15.87 16.07 3.86
CA GLU A 372 -16.73 15.62 4.98
C GLU A 372 -16.57 16.47 6.25
N SER A 373 -15.40 17.08 6.46
CA SER A 373 -15.14 17.96 7.59
C SER A 373 -15.42 19.45 7.33
N SER A 374 -15.74 19.82 6.08
CA SER A 374 -15.98 21.19 5.65
C SER A 374 -17.48 21.44 5.40
N PRO A 375 -18.04 22.59 5.81
CA PRO A 375 -19.41 22.96 5.46
C PRO A 375 -19.51 23.65 4.09
N GLU A 376 -18.38 23.90 3.42
CA GLU A 376 -18.29 24.78 2.24
C GLU A 376 -19.03 24.21 1.02
N LYS A 377 -19.57 25.09 0.18
CA LYS A 377 -20.15 24.73 -1.12
C LYS A 377 -19.35 25.36 -2.26
N PHE A 378 -19.36 24.71 -3.41
CA PHE A 378 -18.59 25.08 -4.59
C PHE A 378 -19.47 25.14 -5.83
N ASP A 379 -19.17 26.11 -6.70
CA ASP A 379 -19.77 26.23 -8.03
C ASP A 379 -19.17 25.20 -9.00
N LEU A 380 -17.95 24.73 -8.71
CA LEU A 380 -17.31 23.63 -9.42
C LEU A 380 -16.57 22.74 -8.43
N VAL A 381 -16.87 21.45 -8.44
CA VAL A 381 -16.01 20.41 -7.86
C VAL A 381 -15.40 19.63 -9.02
N TYR A 382 -14.09 19.69 -9.17
CA TYR A 382 -13.40 19.16 -10.34
C TYR A 382 -12.39 18.07 -9.97
N LEU A 383 -12.53 16.89 -10.60
CA LEU A 383 -11.60 15.76 -10.51
C LEU A 383 -10.84 15.59 -11.85
N PRO A 384 -9.77 16.36 -12.11
CA PRO A 384 -8.92 16.20 -13.28
C PRO A 384 -7.94 15.02 -13.14
N SER A 385 -8.29 13.86 -13.68
CA SER A 385 -7.46 12.66 -13.77
C SER A 385 -6.92 12.20 -12.40
N VAL A 386 -7.71 12.42 -11.35
CA VAL A 386 -7.38 12.06 -9.96
C VAL A 386 -7.25 10.55 -9.85
N GLY A 387 -6.19 9.98 -9.29
CA GLY A 387 -6.12 8.54 -9.00
C GLY A 387 -5.72 7.63 -10.17
N GLY A 388 -4.84 8.11 -11.06
CA GLY A 388 -4.22 7.35 -12.14
C GLY A 388 -3.01 6.53 -11.70
N ASP A 389 -3.20 5.52 -10.87
CA ASP A 389 -2.17 4.49 -10.69
C ASP A 389 -2.77 3.08 -10.77
N PRO A 390 -2.49 2.32 -11.84
CA PRO A 390 -2.81 0.89 -11.94
C PRO A 390 -2.16 0.03 -10.87
N GLN A 391 -1.11 0.54 -10.21
CA GLN A 391 -0.49 -0.06 -9.03
C GLN A 391 -1.29 0.22 -7.75
N MET A 392 -2.37 1.00 -7.78
CA MET A 392 -3.34 1.16 -6.68
C MET A 392 -4.70 0.52 -7.00
N MET A 393 -4.84 -0.13 -8.16
CA MET A 393 -6.12 -0.62 -8.64
C MET A 393 -6.56 -1.96 -8.04
N LEU A 394 -5.65 -2.74 -7.43
CA LEU A 394 -5.91 -4.05 -6.78
C LEU A 394 -5.77 -4.03 -5.24
N GLU A 395 -5.32 -2.93 -4.63
CA GLU A 395 -5.41 -2.63 -3.21
C GLU A 395 -6.70 -1.81 -2.98
N PRO A 396 -7.18 -1.60 -1.74
CA PRO A 396 -8.23 -0.63 -1.49
C PRO A 396 -7.76 0.76 -1.93
N GLY A 397 -8.05 1.12 -3.17
CA GLY A 397 -7.56 2.32 -3.82
C GLY A 397 -8.73 3.15 -4.34
N ASN A 398 -8.60 4.47 -4.21
CA ASN A 398 -9.55 5.48 -4.69
C ASN A 398 -10.95 5.45 -4.04
N MET A 399 -11.02 5.67 -2.73
CA MET A 399 -12.28 5.96 -2.01
C MET A 399 -12.97 7.25 -2.45
N ILE A 400 -12.38 7.98 -3.40
CA ILE A 400 -12.95 9.18 -4.02
C ILE A 400 -13.90 8.84 -5.20
N ARG A 401 -14.06 7.57 -5.56
CA ARG A 401 -14.86 7.10 -6.72
C ARG A 401 -16.06 6.21 -6.37
N THR A 402 -16.37 6.08 -5.08
CA THR A 402 -17.54 5.34 -4.64
C THR A 402 -18.79 6.20 -4.76
N GLU A 403 -19.97 5.58 -4.75
CA GLU A 403 -21.26 6.27 -4.62
C GLU A 403 -21.28 7.17 -3.39
N ASP A 404 -20.72 6.71 -2.27
CA ASP A 404 -20.60 7.45 -1.03
C ASP A 404 -19.75 8.72 -1.21
N ALA A 405 -18.62 8.61 -1.92
CA ALA A 405 -17.79 9.76 -2.24
C ALA A 405 -18.46 10.74 -3.20
N PHE A 406 -19.08 10.24 -4.28
CA PHE A 406 -19.85 11.09 -5.19
C PHE A 406 -21.02 11.77 -4.48
N ARG A 407 -21.60 11.16 -3.45
CA ARG A 407 -22.60 11.80 -2.59
C ARG A 407 -22.01 12.97 -1.82
N VAL A 408 -20.85 12.78 -1.19
CA VAL A 408 -20.12 13.87 -0.54
C VAL A 408 -19.82 14.99 -1.53
N LEU A 409 -19.26 14.66 -2.70
CA LEU A 409 -18.93 15.64 -3.75
C LEU A 409 -20.18 16.39 -4.23
N ARG A 410 -21.25 15.66 -4.55
CA ARG A 410 -22.55 16.22 -4.93
C ARG A 410 -23.04 17.15 -3.85
N ASP A 411 -23.03 16.73 -2.59
CA ASP A 411 -23.55 17.48 -1.45
C ASP A 411 -22.78 18.78 -1.22
N HIS A 412 -21.54 18.89 -1.70
CA HIS A 412 -20.71 20.10 -1.66
C HIS A 412 -20.88 21.03 -2.87
N LEU A 413 -21.78 20.73 -3.80
CA LEU A 413 -22.16 21.68 -4.85
C LEU A 413 -23.12 22.75 -4.33
N THR A 414 -23.02 23.97 -4.87
CA THR A 414 -24.09 24.96 -4.85
C THR A 414 -25.28 24.47 -5.69
N ASP A 415 -26.42 25.16 -5.63
CA ASP A 415 -27.62 24.75 -6.38
C ASP A 415 -27.39 24.73 -7.90
N ASN A 416 -26.53 25.63 -8.40
CA ASN A 416 -26.09 25.70 -9.79
C ASN A 416 -24.71 25.06 -10.03
N GLY A 417 -24.16 24.39 -9.01
CA GLY A 417 -22.79 23.87 -9.05
C GLY A 417 -22.66 22.66 -9.97
N VAL A 418 -21.48 22.52 -10.59
CA VAL A 418 -21.15 21.42 -11.50
C VAL A 418 -20.11 20.50 -10.87
N LEU A 419 -20.36 19.19 -10.90
CA LEU A 419 -19.31 18.19 -10.69
C LEU A 419 -18.70 17.84 -12.05
N ALA A 420 -17.38 17.99 -12.17
CA ALA A 420 -16.65 17.65 -13.38
C ALA A 420 -15.63 16.54 -13.13
N ILE A 421 -15.53 15.60 -14.07
CA ILE A 421 -14.53 14.53 -14.06
C ILE A 421 -13.88 14.51 -15.44
N TRP A 422 -12.56 14.65 -15.50
CA TRP A 422 -11.79 14.62 -16.75
C TRP A 422 -10.69 13.58 -16.68
N TYR A 423 -10.38 12.89 -17.77
CA TYR A 423 -9.20 12.02 -17.86
C TYR A 423 -8.81 11.74 -19.31
N PRO A 424 -7.53 11.37 -19.58
CA PRO A 424 -7.12 10.90 -20.90
C PRO A 424 -7.89 9.65 -21.35
N ALA A 425 -8.37 9.62 -22.58
CA ALA A 425 -9.13 8.50 -23.15
C ALA A 425 -8.30 7.20 -23.21
N GLY A 426 -6.97 7.30 -23.23
CA GLY A 426 -6.08 6.15 -23.11
C GLY A 426 -6.24 5.35 -21.81
N LEU A 427 -6.82 5.96 -20.77
CA LEU A 427 -7.15 5.28 -19.50
C LEU A 427 -8.51 4.57 -19.53
N ASP A 428 -9.29 4.72 -20.61
CA ASP A 428 -10.65 4.17 -20.71
C ASP A 428 -10.98 3.72 -22.14
N GLN A 429 -10.13 2.86 -22.71
CA GLN A 429 -10.23 2.41 -24.12
C GLN A 429 -11.56 1.71 -24.47
N GLY A 430 -12.37 1.34 -23.47
CA GLY A 430 -13.69 0.70 -23.63
C GLY A 430 -14.88 1.49 -23.06
N ASN A 431 -14.72 2.77 -22.69
CA ASN A 431 -15.75 3.58 -22.01
C ASN A 431 -16.30 2.93 -20.72
N ILE A 432 -15.52 2.08 -20.08
CA ILE A 432 -15.92 1.32 -18.91
C ILE A 432 -15.99 2.25 -17.69
N LEU A 433 -14.94 3.06 -17.48
CA LEU A 433 -14.91 4.06 -16.40
C LEU A 433 -16.00 5.11 -16.63
N THR A 434 -16.14 5.55 -17.87
CA THR A 434 -17.18 6.51 -18.28
C THR A 434 -18.57 5.98 -17.94
N SER A 435 -18.88 4.76 -18.36
CA SER A 435 -20.18 4.13 -18.09
C SER A 435 -20.43 3.95 -16.60
N GLN A 436 -19.43 3.53 -15.84
CA GLN A 436 -19.52 3.35 -14.39
C GLN A 436 -19.82 4.67 -13.67
N TYR A 437 -19.08 5.75 -13.97
CA TYR A 437 -19.32 7.04 -13.33
C TYR A 437 -20.69 7.61 -13.71
N VAL A 438 -21.05 7.59 -14.99
CA VAL A 438 -22.34 8.11 -15.48
C VAL A 438 -23.51 7.35 -14.84
N ARG A 439 -23.46 6.01 -14.78
CA ARG A 439 -24.52 5.20 -14.14
C ARG A 439 -24.59 5.41 -12.63
N THR A 440 -23.47 5.64 -11.97
CA THR A 440 -23.44 5.92 -10.52
C THR A 440 -24.09 7.28 -10.24
N LEU A 441 -23.68 8.32 -10.98
CA LEU A 441 -24.17 9.69 -10.82
C LEU A 441 -25.65 9.85 -11.17
N THR A 442 -26.12 9.17 -12.21
CA THR A 442 -27.56 9.15 -12.59
C THR A 442 -28.39 8.19 -11.74
N GLY A 443 -27.75 7.30 -10.99
CA GLY A 443 -28.41 6.31 -10.14
C GLY A 443 -29.29 6.94 -9.06
N PRO A 444 -30.25 6.19 -8.50
CA PRO A 444 -31.29 6.72 -7.61
C PRO A 444 -30.77 7.35 -6.31
N ALA A 445 -29.57 6.99 -5.85
CA ALA A 445 -28.97 7.59 -4.67
C ALA A 445 -28.46 9.01 -4.91
N LEU A 446 -28.01 9.30 -6.14
CA LEU A 446 -27.39 10.57 -6.52
C LEU A 446 -28.33 11.46 -7.32
N GLY A 447 -29.07 10.88 -8.28
CA GLY A 447 -30.13 11.52 -9.05
C GLY A 447 -29.66 12.71 -9.87
N MET A 448 -28.40 12.71 -10.31
CA MET A 448 -27.82 13.84 -11.05
C MET A 448 -28.13 13.76 -12.54
N HIS A 449 -28.22 14.92 -13.19
CA HIS A 449 -28.26 15.03 -14.65
C HIS A 449 -26.84 15.06 -15.18
N VAL A 450 -26.51 14.12 -16.08
CA VAL A 450 -25.12 13.87 -16.50
C VAL A 450 -24.98 13.92 -18.02
N ARG A 451 -23.91 14.55 -18.50
CA ARG A 451 -23.45 14.44 -19.90
C ARG A 451 -21.97 14.05 -19.94
N ALA A 452 -21.64 13.13 -20.84
CA ALA A 452 -20.28 12.67 -21.08
C ALA A 452 -19.87 12.95 -22.53
N TYR A 453 -18.62 13.36 -22.71
CA TYR A 453 -18.05 13.77 -23.99
C TYR A 453 -16.69 13.11 -24.19
N LEU A 454 -16.40 12.77 -25.44
CA LEU A 454 -15.13 12.25 -25.90
C LEU A 454 -14.55 13.22 -26.93
N SER A 455 -13.30 13.66 -26.75
CA SER A 455 -12.55 14.40 -27.77
C SER A 455 -11.48 13.53 -28.41
N GLY A 456 -11.12 13.87 -29.64
CA GLY A 456 -10.01 13.21 -30.34
C GLY A 456 -9.70 13.86 -31.67
N ASP A 457 -8.54 13.49 -32.22
CA ASP A 457 -8.18 13.87 -33.58
C ASP A 457 -8.96 13.00 -34.57
N ILE A 458 -9.90 13.62 -35.31
CA ILE A 458 -10.76 12.90 -36.25
C ILE A 458 -9.94 12.37 -37.44
N GLN A 459 -8.91 13.10 -37.87
CA GLN A 459 -8.09 12.73 -39.02
C GLN A 459 -7.21 11.52 -38.69
N GLN A 460 -6.65 11.48 -37.49
CA GLN A 460 -5.81 10.37 -37.03
C GLN A 460 -6.62 9.23 -36.41
N ARG A 461 -7.93 9.43 -36.16
CA ARG A 461 -8.82 8.51 -35.45
C ARG A 461 -8.28 8.12 -34.06
N ILE A 462 -7.74 9.10 -33.35
CA ILE A 462 -7.18 8.93 -32.01
C ILE A 462 -8.08 9.65 -31.02
N SER A 463 -8.68 8.88 -30.11
CA SER A 463 -9.35 9.43 -28.92
C SER A 463 -8.30 9.98 -27.96
N ASP A 464 -8.53 11.18 -27.44
CA ASP A 464 -7.57 11.92 -26.62
C ASP A 464 -8.08 12.05 -25.17
N GLU A 465 -9.31 12.55 -24.96
CA GLU A 465 -9.80 12.92 -23.63
C GLU A 465 -11.28 12.60 -23.42
N VAL A 466 -11.65 12.32 -22.17
CA VAL A 466 -13.04 12.17 -21.72
C VAL A 466 -13.36 13.28 -20.71
N LEU A 467 -14.56 13.84 -20.82
CA LEU A 467 -15.13 14.78 -19.86
C LEU A 467 -16.54 14.34 -19.45
N ILE A 468 -16.80 14.25 -18.16
CA ILE A 468 -18.12 13.99 -17.58
C ILE A 468 -18.51 15.21 -16.75
N LEU A 469 -19.70 15.74 -17.00
CA LEU A 469 -20.29 16.84 -16.27
C LEU A 469 -21.60 16.38 -15.64
N ALA A 470 -21.79 16.69 -14.35
CA ALA A 470 -22.97 16.31 -13.60
C ALA A 470 -23.51 17.49 -12.78
N VAL A 471 -24.82 17.70 -12.82
CA VAL A 471 -25.53 18.75 -12.08
C VAL A 471 -26.70 18.17 -11.29
N ARG A 472 -27.12 18.86 -10.23
CA ARG A 472 -28.26 18.43 -9.41
C ARG A 472 -29.60 18.74 -10.07
N ASP A 473 -29.71 19.89 -10.72
CA ASP A 473 -30.94 20.36 -11.37
C ASP A 473 -30.77 20.38 -12.88
N GLU A 474 -31.73 19.80 -13.61
CA GLU A 474 -31.76 19.77 -15.07
C GLU A 474 -31.81 21.17 -15.69
N SER A 475 -32.27 22.18 -14.93
CA SER A 475 -32.28 23.56 -15.39
C SER A 475 -30.88 24.13 -15.60
N VAL A 476 -29.85 23.55 -14.97
CA VAL A 476 -28.46 23.97 -15.17
C VAL A 476 -27.98 23.45 -16.52
N ALA A 477 -27.81 24.37 -17.47
CA ALA A 477 -27.44 24.04 -18.84
C ALA A 477 -26.02 23.46 -18.93
N LEU A 478 -25.92 22.18 -19.28
CA LEU A 478 -24.67 21.54 -19.67
C LEU A 478 -24.36 21.82 -21.16
N PRO A 479 -23.08 21.92 -21.54
CA PRO A 479 -22.69 22.33 -22.88
C PRO A 479 -23.23 21.42 -23.99
N SER A 480 -23.52 22.00 -25.16
CA SER A 480 -23.83 21.20 -26.35
C SER A 480 -22.55 20.69 -27.02
N VAL A 481 -22.67 19.68 -27.89
CA VAL A 481 -21.52 19.18 -28.65
C VAL A 481 -20.98 20.27 -29.58
N GLU A 482 -21.86 21.07 -30.17
CA GLU A 482 -21.52 22.20 -31.02
C GLU A 482 -20.73 23.27 -30.27
N GLU A 483 -21.13 23.59 -29.02
CA GLU A 483 -20.39 24.54 -28.20
C GLU A 483 -18.98 24.04 -27.85
N LEU A 484 -18.82 22.73 -27.58
CA LEU A 484 -17.50 22.14 -27.32
C LEU A 484 -16.66 22.06 -28.60
N GLN A 485 -17.30 21.80 -29.73
CA GLN A 485 -16.65 21.82 -31.04
C GLN A 485 -16.14 23.23 -31.37
N GLU A 486 -16.96 24.25 -31.14
CA GLU A 486 -16.56 25.66 -31.28
C GLU A 486 -15.40 25.99 -30.33
N PHE A 487 -15.45 25.50 -29.08
CA PHE A 487 -14.34 25.68 -28.13
C PHE A 487 -13.01 25.20 -28.72
N PHE A 488 -12.95 24.05 -29.40
CA PHE A 488 -11.70 23.59 -30.04
C PHE A 488 -11.30 24.40 -31.28
N HIS A 489 -12.28 24.95 -32.00
CA HIS A 489 -12.06 25.64 -33.29
C HIS A 489 -11.81 27.15 -33.14
N ARG A 490 -12.14 27.73 -31.99
CA ARG A 490 -12.02 29.17 -31.72
C ARG A 490 -10.59 29.67 -31.98
N PRO A 491 -10.39 30.73 -32.78
CA PRO A 491 -9.05 31.31 -32.99
C PRO A 491 -8.40 31.76 -31.68
N THR A 492 -7.08 31.89 -31.69
CA THR A 492 -6.35 32.42 -30.53
C THR A 492 -6.74 33.86 -30.26
N SER A 493 -7.13 34.16 -29.02
CA SER A 493 -7.49 35.50 -28.54
C SER A 493 -7.09 35.69 -27.07
N THR A 494 -7.30 36.88 -26.51
CA THR A 494 -7.06 37.15 -25.08
C THR A 494 -7.88 36.22 -24.17
N ASP A 495 -9.08 35.84 -24.60
CA ASP A 495 -10.00 34.97 -23.86
C ASP A 495 -9.92 33.50 -24.30
N ALA A 496 -9.10 33.19 -25.32
CA ALA A 496 -8.85 31.83 -25.81
C ALA A 496 -7.39 31.69 -26.25
N PRO A 497 -6.43 31.73 -25.32
CA PRO A 497 -5.04 32.01 -25.65
C PRO A 497 -4.25 30.85 -26.27
N LEU A 498 -4.78 29.62 -26.19
CA LEU A 498 -4.16 28.46 -26.83
C LEU A 498 -4.58 28.36 -28.30
N ALA A 499 -3.72 27.78 -29.14
CA ALA A 499 -3.99 27.58 -30.57
C ALA A 499 -5.26 26.72 -30.80
N ALA A 500 -6.02 27.08 -31.84
CA ALA A 500 -7.15 26.27 -32.30
C ALA A 500 -6.69 24.87 -32.74
N ARG A 501 -7.53 23.87 -32.51
CA ARG A 501 -7.33 22.48 -32.94
C ARG A 501 -8.43 22.10 -33.95
N PRO A 502 -8.38 22.56 -35.21
CA PRO A 502 -9.46 22.35 -36.17
C PRO A 502 -9.68 20.87 -36.55
N SER A 503 -8.66 20.01 -36.39
CA SER A 503 -8.78 18.55 -36.59
C SER A 503 -9.49 17.82 -35.45
N TYR A 504 -9.66 18.48 -34.30
CA TYR A 504 -10.28 17.88 -33.12
C TYR A 504 -11.80 17.87 -33.24
N GLY A 505 -12.39 16.73 -32.92
CA GLY A 505 -13.82 16.52 -32.81
C GLY A 505 -14.24 16.25 -31.39
N VAL A 506 -15.49 16.59 -31.08
CA VAL A 506 -16.14 16.18 -29.83
C VAL A 506 -17.38 15.36 -30.17
N LEU A 507 -17.55 14.24 -29.48
CA LEU A 507 -18.69 13.36 -29.61
C LEU A 507 -19.35 13.13 -28.25
N PRO A 508 -20.68 13.03 -28.17
CA PRO A 508 -21.33 12.59 -26.94
C PRO A 508 -21.04 11.11 -26.72
N VAL A 509 -20.86 10.71 -25.46
CA VAL A 509 -20.72 9.31 -25.07
C VAL A 509 -22.07 8.81 -24.55
N PRO A 510 -22.87 8.08 -25.35
CA PRO A 510 -24.12 7.52 -24.87
C PRO A 510 -23.84 6.40 -23.87
N VAL A 511 -24.48 6.46 -22.71
CA VAL A 511 -24.42 5.40 -21.70
C VAL A 511 -25.82 4.85 -21.50
N GLU A 512 -26.05 3.63 -21.96
CA GLU A 512 -27.34 2.96 -21.81
C GLU A 512 -27.60 2.58 -20.34
N SER A 513 -28.89 2.63 -19.97
CA SER A 513 -29.35 2.14 -18.67
C SER A 513 -29.13 0.63 -18.58
N ASP A 514 -28.60 0.18 -17.44
CA ASP A 514 -28.37 -1.23 -17.18
C ASP A 514 -29.00 -1.60 -15.83
N PRO A 515 -30.13 -2.31 -15.81
CA PRO A 515 -30.80 -2.71 -14.58
C PRO A 515 -29.95 -3.62 -13.67
N ALA A 516 -28.94 -4.30 -14.25
CA ALA A 516 -28.02 -5.16 -13.51
C ALA A 516 -26.87 -4.37 -12.88
N PHE A 517 -26.64 -3.12 -13.29
CA PHE A 517 -25.59 -2.28 -12.72
C PHE A 517 -25.80 -2.08 -11.21
N ARG A 518 -24.70 -2.18 -10.46
CA ARG A 518 -24.65 -1.86 -9.04
C ARG A 518 -23.50 -0.87 -8.83
N PRO A 519 -23.76 0.29 -8.21
CA PRO A 519 -22.72 1.26 -7.97
C PRO A 519 -21.74 0.71 -6.93
N ILE A 520 -20.49 1.17 -7.04
CA ILE A 520 -19.44 0.79 -6.11
C ILE A 520 -19.60 1.60 -4.83
N THR A 521 -19.63 0.91 -3.70
CA THR A 521 -19.79 1.53 -2.37
C THR A 521 -18.52 1.36 -1.54
N ASP A 522 -18.43 2.07 -0.42
CA ASP A 522 -17.33 1.94 0.54
C ASP A 522 -17.21 0.54 1.17
N ALA A 523 -18.24 -0.31 1.01
CA ALA A 523 -18.19 -1.70 1.43
C ALA A 523 -17.40 -2.60 0.46
N GLN A 524 -17.12 -2.10 -0.75
CA GLN A 524 -16.42 -2.81 -1.83
C GLN A 524 -15.26 -1.97 -2.40
N PRO A 525 -14.32 -1.51 -1.56
CA PRO A 525 -13.35 -0.52 -1.98
C PRO A 525 -12.34 -1.00 -3.01
N PHE A 526 -12.09 -2.31 -3.04
CA PHE A 526 -11.28 -2.92 -4.08
C PHE A 526 -11.92 -2.79 -5.46
N LEU A 527 -13.25 -2.77 -5.56
CA LEU A 527 -13.91 -2.51 -6.83
C LEU A 527 -13.71 -1.06 -7.27
N ALA A 528 -13.57 -0.11 -6.34
CA ALA A 528 -13.36 1.31 -6.62
C ALA A 528 -12.00 1.60 -7.28
N GLY A 529 -11.04 0.69 -7.12
CA GLY A 529 -9.81 0.64 -7.90
C GLY A 529 -10.01 0.19 -9.35
N ASN A 530 -11.24 -0.11 -9.77
CA ASN A 530 -11.58 -0.69 -11.08
C ASN A 530 -10.91 -2.05 -11.36
N VAL A 531 -10.68 -2.87 -10.32
CA VAL A 531 -10.22 -4.26 -10.48
C VAL A 531 -11.01 -4.98 -11.55
N GLN A 532 -12.35 -4.85 -11.54
CA GLN A 532 -13.24 -5.53 -12.47
C GLN A 532 -12.97 -5.23 -13.95
N ASN A 533 -12.33 -4.09 -14.23
CA ASN A 533 -12.06 -3.61 -15.59
C ASN A 533 -10.61 -3.90 -16.02
N ILE A 534 -9.74 -4.29 -15.07
CA ILE A 534 -8.40 -4.82 -15.32
C ILE A 534 -8.43 -6.36 -15.37
N LEU A 535 -9.09 -6.95 -14.38
CA LEU A 535 -9.33 -8.38 -14.20
C LEU A 535 -10.83 -8.59 -13.96
N SER A 536 -11.49 -9.35 -14.82
CA SER A 536 -12.85 -9.81 -14.56
C SER A 536 -12.93 -10.54 -13.21
N MET A 537 -14.07 -10.50 -12.52
CA MET A 537 -14.26 -11.27 -11.27
C MET A 537 -13.91 -12.76 -11.45
N ARG A 538 -14.14 -13.32 -12.64
CA ARG A 538 -13.70 -14.66 -13.00
C ARG A 538 -12.18 -14.82 -12.94
N GLN A 539 -11.42 -13.87 -13.50
CA GLN A 539 -9.96 -13.86 -13.40
C GLN A 539 -9.47 -13.66 -11.97
N VAL A 540 -10.15 -12.82 -11.17
CA VAL A 540 -9.85 -12.67 -9.74
C VAL A 540 -10.04 -14.00 -9.00
N TYR A 541 -11.16 -14.70 -9.23
CA TYR A 541 -11.39 -16.02 -8.63
C TYR A 541 -10.37 -17.06 -9.09
N GLN A 542 -9.96 -17.02 -10.36
CA GLN A 542 -8.91 -17.89 -10.89
C GLN A 542 -7.55 -17.59 -10.24
N LEU A 543 -7.18 -16.32 -10.13
CA LEU A 543 -5.96 -15.87 -9.47
C LEU A 543 -5.95 -16.35 -8.01
N PHE A 544 -7.02 -16.09 -7.28
CA PHE A 544 -7.20 -16.55 -5.90
C PHE A 544 -7.08 -18.07 -5.80
N GLY A 545 -7.78 -18.80 -6.68
CA GLY A 545 -7.75 -20.26 -6.71
C GLY A 545 -6.37 -20.83 -6.99
N VAL A 546 -5.61 -20.24 -7.92
CA VAL A 546 -4.24 -20.66 -8.24
C VAL A 546 -3.30 -20.38 -7.08
N VAL A 547 -3.34 -19.18 -6.49
CA VAL A 547 -2.49 -18.80 -5.35
C VAL A 547 -2.84 -19.63 -4.11
N ALA A 548 -4.12 -19.81 -3.82
CA ALA A 548 -4.59 -20.67 -2.73
C ALA A 548 -4.17 -22.12 -2.93
N LEU A 549 -4.31 -22.68 -4.14
CA LEU A 549 -3.85 -24.03 -4.46
C LEU A 549 -2.35 -24.16 -4.25
N PHE A 550 -1.56 -23.20 -4.72
CA PHE A 550 -0.11 -23.18 -4.52
C PHE A 550 0.24 -23.16 -3.03
N LEU A 551 -0.39 -22.29 -2.22
CA LEU A 551 -0.17 -22.22 -0.78
C LEU A 551 -0.59 -23.51 -0.07
N VAL A 552 -1.68 -24.16 -0.48
CA VAL A 552 -2.08 -25.47 0.04
C VAL A 552 -1.05 -26.54 -0.32
N LEU A 553 -0.54 -26.58 -1.56
CA LEU A 553 0.48 -27.54 -1.97
C LEU A 553 1.80 -27.32 -1.22
N CYS A 554 2.27 -26.08 -1.12
CA CYS A 554 3.48 -25.75 -0.37
C CYS A 554 3.31 -26.02 1.13
N GLY A 555 2.19 -25.61 1.72
CA GLY A 555 1.87 -25.84 3.13
C GLY A 555 1.77 -27.32 3.44
N THR A 556 1.07 -28.11 2.63
CA THR A 556 0.99 -29.58 2.81
C THR A 556 2.35 -30.25 2.67
N ALA A 557 3.20 -29.83 1.71
CA ALA A 557 4.55 -30.34 1.56
C ALA A 557 5.43 -30.02 2.80
N VAL A 558 5.35 -28.78 3.31
CA VAL A 558 6.02 -28.36 4.55
C VAL A 558 5.54 -29.20 5.73
N LEU A 559 4.23 -29.33 5.93
CA LEU A 559 3.65 -30.10 7.03
C LEU A 559 3.97 -31.60 6.94
N TRP A 560 3.96 -32.17 5.74
CA TRP A 560 4.37 -33.55 5.51
C TRP A 560 5.84 -33.76 5.86
N LYS A 561 6.71 -32.82 5.46
CA LYS A 561 8.14 -32.90 5.81
C LYS A 561 8.35 -32.75 7.31
N LEU A 562 7.63 -31.83 7.96
CA LEU A 562 7.67 -31.64 9.40
C LEU A 562 7.28 -32.92 10.15
N LYS A 563 6.24 -33.62 9.72
CA LYS A 563 5.84 -34.91 10.33
C LYS A 563 6.96 -35.95 10.30
N GLN A 564 7.86 -35.90 9.31
CA GLN A 564 9.00 -36.82 9.22
C GLN A 564 10.17 -36.46 10.14
N ILE A 565 10.38 -35.17 10.39
CA ILE A 565 11.57 -34.66 11.09
C ILE A 565 11.28 -34.18 12.52
N SER A 566 10.00 -34.03 12.87
CA SER A 566 9.52 -33.49 14.14
C SER A 566 8.69 -34.56 14.86
N HIS A 567 9.11 -34.91 16.07
CA HIS A 567 8.30 -35.74 16.96
C HIS A 567 7.13 -34.94 17.53
N THR A 568 6.13 -35.62 18.08
CA THR A 568 4.97 -35.03 18.76
C THR A 568 5.41 -33.90 19.70
N PRO A 569 5.11 -32.61 19.37
CA PRO A 569 5.70 -31.47 20.06
C PRO A 569 5.27 -31.32 21.52
N ILE A 570 4.09 -31.84 21.86
CA ILE A 570 3.46 -31.70 23.16
C ILE A 570 2.95 -33.07 23.61
N PRO A 571 3.41 -33.58 24.77
CA PRO A 571 2.93 -34.85 25.32
C PRO A 571 1.40 -34.86 25.47
N GLY A 572 0.76 -35.98 25.11
CA GLY A 572 -0.70 -36.15 25.21
C GLY A 572 -1.52 -35.47 24.10
N ARG A 573 -0.87 -34.80 23.14
CA ARG A 573 -1.54 -34.20 21.96
C ARG A 573 -1.02 -34.84 20.68
N SER A 574 -1.87 -35.00 19.67
CA SER A 574 -1.43 -35.51 18.38
C SER A 574 -0.68 -34.44 17.59
N PHE A 575 0.26 -34.83 16.73
CA PHE A 575 0.95 -33.90 15.83
C PHE A 575 -0.03 -33.03 15.02
N ALA A 576 -1.13 -33.64 14.54
CA ALA A 576 -2.17 -32.94 13.79
C ALA A 576 -2.89 -31.87 14.64
N GLN A 577 -3.15 -32.13 15.92
CA GLN A 577 -3.74 -31.13 16.82
C GLN A 577 -2.84 -29.92 17.01
N VAL A 578 -1.52 -30.13 17.18
CA VAL A 578 -0.56 -29.02 17.32
C VAL A 578 -0.48 -28.19 16.05
N VAL A 579 -0.39 -28.85 14.89
CA VAL A 579 -0.32 -28.18 13.59
C VAL A 579 -1.59 -27.41 13.28
N LEU A 580 -2.77 -28.01 13.48
CA LEU A 580 -4.04 -27.33 13.23
C LEU A 580 -4.19 -26.10 14.14
N PHE A 581 -3.84 -26.21 15.41
CA PHE A 581 -3.92 -25.07 16.32
C PHE A 581 -2.89 -23.99 15.96
N GLY A 582 -1.64 -24.35 15.63
CA GLY A 582 -0.64 -23.40 15.16
C GLY A 582 -1.08 -22.64 13.91
N ALA A 583 -1.60 -23.35 12.90
CA ALA A 583 -2.13 -22.70 11.69
C ALA A 583 -3.33 -21.80 11.98
N LEU A 584 -4.20 -22.19 12.91
CA LEU A 584 -5.32 -21.37 13.34
C LEU A 584 -4.87 -20.07 14.05
N ILE A 585 -3.81 -20.13 14.86
CA ILE A 585 -3.22 -18.96 15.52
C ILE A 585 -2.69 -17.97 14.49
N GLY A 586 -1.87 -18.42 13.54
CA GLY A 586 -1.32 -17.56 12.49
C GLY A 586 -2.41 -16.95 11.62
N ALA A 587 -3.42 -17.74 11.23
CA ALA A 587 -4.56 -17.24 10.44
C ALA A 587 -5.36 -16.20 11.22
N ASN A 588 -5.63 -16.44 12.51
CA ASN A 588 -6.30 -15.47 13.38
C ASN A 588 -5.50 -14.17 13.52
N PHE A 589 -4.18 -14.25 13.72
CA PHE A 589 -3.33 -13.06 13.86
C PHE A 589 -3.46 -12.13 12.65
N LEU A 590 -3.26 -12.68 11.44
CA LEU A 590 -3.30 -11.89 10.21
C LEU A 590 -4.71 -11.38 9.90
N VAL A 591 -5.75 -12.20 10.10
CA VAL A 591 -7.14 -11.78 9.80
C VAL A 591 -7.62 -10.67 10.74
N VAL A 592 -7.32 -10.75 12.04
CA VAL A 592 -7.72 -9.70 13.00
C VAL A 592 -6.94 -8.41 12.77
N GLU A 593 -5.64 -8.50 12.44
CA GLU A 593 -4.83 -7.35 12.05
C GLU A 593 -5.41 -6.64 10.82
N HIS A 594 -5.69 -7.40 9.75
CA HIS A 594 -6.26 -6.85 8.53
C HIS A 594 -7.65 -6.26 8.76
N LEU A 595 -8.47 -6.89 9.61
CA LEU A 595 -9.75 -6.31 9.99
C LEU A 595 -9.57 -4.94 10.66
N ALA A 596 -8.61 -4.81 11.59
CA ALA A 596 -8.31 -3.52 12.23
C ALA A 596 -7.83 -2.47 11.21
N ILE A 597 -6.95 -2.85 10.29
CA ILE A 597 -6.48 -2.00 9.19
C ILE A 597 -7.66 -1.52 8.34
N LEU A 598 -8.56 -2.42 7.93
CA LEU A 598 -9.67 -2.09 7.04
C LEU A 598 -10.77 -1.26 7.74
N VAL A 599 -10.99 -1.47 9.05
CA VAL A 599 -11.85 -0.58 9.85
C VAL A 599 -11.23 0.82 9.91
N LEU A 600 -9.92 0.93 10.08
CA LEU A 600 -9.23 2.23 10.08
C LEU A 600 -9.26 2.89 8.68
N PHE A 601 -9.16 2.09 7.62
CA PHE A 601 -9.25 2.54 6.24
C PHE A 601 -10.59 3.22 5.93
N LYS A 602 -11.71 2.74 6.48
CA LYS A 602 -13.04 3.40 6.39
C LYS A 602 -13.08 4.82 6.98
N ARG A 603 -12.07 5.21 7.77
CA ARG A 603 -11.96 6.56 8.34
C ARG A 603 -10.91 7.41 7.63
N LEU A 604 -9.79 6.80 7.23
CA LEU A 604 -8.66 7.53 6.66
C LEU A 604 -8.78 7.69 5.14
N TYR A 605 -9.57 6.83 4.48
CA TYR A 605 -9.70 6.76 3.01
C TYR A 605 -8.40 6.48 2.25
N LEU A 606 -7.30 6.25 2.97
CA LEU A 606 -5.96 5.96 2.47
C LEU A 606 -5.45 4.65 3.04
N PHE A 607 -5.22 3.68 2.16
CA PHE A 607 -4.85 2.33 2.59
C PHE A 607 -3.45 2.30 3.20
N HIS A 608 -2.49 3.03 2.63
CA HIS A 608 -1.14 3.16 3.19
C HIS A 608 -1.17 3.61 4.65
N ASP A 609 -1.88 4.71 4.94
CA ASP A 609 -1.97 5.25 6.31
C ASP A 609 -2.67 4.27 7.26
N ALA A 610 -3.71 3.60 6.77
CA ALA A 610 -4.42 2.58 7.54
C ALA A 610 -3.55 1.36 7.86
N VAL A 611 -2.72 0.91 6.91
CA VAL A 611 -1.76 -0.18 7.12
C VAL A 611 -0.71 0.23 8.15
N VAL A 612 -0.10 1.40 8.02
CA VAL A 612 0.95 1.87 8.94
C VAL A 612 0.39 2.00 10.36
N LEU A 613 -0.70 2.75 10.54
CA LEU A 613 -1.28 2.98 11.86
C LEU A 613 -1.93 1.72 12.46
N GLY A 614 -2.62 0.94 11.62
CA GLY A 614 -3.26 -0.32 12.00
C GLY A 614 -2.24 -1.36 12.45
N ALA A 615 -1.17 -1.58 11.68
CA ALA A 615 -0.10 -2.50 12.04
C ALA A 615 0.62 -2.06 13.32
N ILE A 616 1.01 -0.78 13.45
CA ILE A 616 1.65 -0.27 14.67
C ILE A 616 0.75 -0.51 15.88
N GLY A 617 -0.52 -0.09 15.81
CA GLY A 617 -1.48 -0.24 16.90
C GLY A 617 -1.70 -1.71 17.28
N PHE A 618 -1.93 -2.56 16.28
CA PHE A 618 -2.18 -3.98 16.48
C PHE A 618 -0.98 -4.71 17.09
N LEU A 619 0.23 -4.48 16.58
CA LEU A 619 1.47 -5.10 17.06
C LEU A 619 1.79 -4.66 18.49
N VAL A 620 1.63 -3.38 18.83
CA VAL A 620 1.84 -2.87 20.19
C VAL A 620 0.84 -3.48 21.17
N VAL A 621 -0.45 -3.49 20.81
CA VAL A 621 -1.50 -4.05 21.68
C VAL A 621 -1.31 -5.58 21.87
N SER A 622 -0.98 -6.29 20.80
CA SER A 622 -0.65 -7.73 20.86
C SER A 622 0.61 -7.99 21.72
N SER A 623 1.60 -7.12 21.65
CA SER A 623 2.80 -7.20 22.51
C SER A 623 2.46 -7.12 23.99
N LEU A 624 1.57 -6.20 24.37
CA LEU A 624 1.09 -6.08 25.75
C LEU A 624 0.32 -7.35 26.17
N GLY A 625 -0.50 -7.89 25.28
CA GLY A 625 -1.21 -9.14 25.49
C GLY A 625 -0.32 -10.33 25.81
N SER A 626 0.77 -10.48 25.04
CA SER A 626 1.78 -11.53 25.26
C SER A 626 2.39 -11.48 26.66
N ILE A 627 2.58 -10.29 27.25
CA ILE A 627 3.24 -10.11 28.56
C ILE A 627 2.22 -10.20 29.71
N LEU A 628 1.08 -9.55 29.56
CA LEU A 628 0.17 -9.24 30.66
C LEU A 628 -0.90 -10.33 30.87
N ILE A 629 -1.21 -11.15 29.86
CA ILE A 629 -2.23 -12.18 29.98
C ILE A 629 -1.70 -13.36 30.79
N THR A 630 -2.32 -13.59 31.94
CA THR A 630 -2.05 -14.75 32.79
C THR A 630 -3.07 -15.87 32.56
N PRO A 631 -2.75 -17.14 32.87
CA PRO A 631 -3.68 -18.26 32.72
C PRO A 631 -5.03 -18.06 33.46
N ARG A 632 -5.04 -17.28 34.55
CA ARG A 632 -6.25 -16.98 35.32
C ARG A 632 -7.21 -16.04 34.58
N LEU A 633 -6.67 -15.05 33.87
CA LEU A 633 -7.46 -14.06 33.14
C LEU A 633 -7.77 -14.49 31.71
N GLN A 634 -7.03 -15.46 31.19
CA GLN A 634 -7.07 -15.87 29.78
C GLN A 634 -8.49 -16.22 29.30
N LEU A 635 -9.23 -17.06 30.04
CA LEU A 635 -10.59 -17.46 29.63
C LEU A 635 -11.56 -16.27 29.64
N LEU A 636 -11.53 -15.44 30.68
CA LEU A 636 -12.37 -14.26 30.79
C LEU A 636 -12.14 -13.32 29.61
N LEU A 637 -10.88 -12.99 29.33
CA LEU A 637 -10.50 -12.10 28.25
C LEU A 637 -10.87 -12.70 26.88
N GLN A 638 -10.69 -14.01 26.67
CA GLN A 638 -11.13 -14.66 25.44
C GLN A 638 -12.63 -14.53 25.22
N VAL A 639 -13.45 -14.76 26.26
CA VAL A 639 -14.91 -14.62 26.15
C VAL A 639 -15.32 -13.18 25.85
N VAL A 640 -14.74 -12.21 26.56
CA VAL A 640 -15.01 -10.78 26.31
C VAL A 640 -14.63 -10.41 24.88
N SER A 641 -13.44 -10.78 24.43
CA SER A 641 -12.98 -10.50 23.07
C SER A 641 -13.85 -11.18 22.00
N SER A 642 -14.32 -12.42 22.23
CA SER A 642 -15.24 -13.09 21.31
C SER A 642 -16.55 -12.31 21.16
N VAL A 643 -17.12 -11.83 22.27
CA VAL A 643 -18.34 -10.99 22.23
C VAL A 643 -18.06 -9.71 21.44
N CYS A 644 -16.95 -9.02 21.69
CA CYS A 644 -16.63 -7.78 21.01
C CYS A 644 -16.46 -7.96 19.49
N VAL A 645 -15.77 -9.02 19.02
CA VAL A 645 -15.61 -9.29 17.58
C VAL A 645 -16.96 -9.67 16.94
N ILE A 646 -17.83 -10.41 17.65
CA ILE A 646 -19.18 -10.71 17.18
C ILE A 646 -20.02 -9.44 17.06
N LEU A 647 -19.92 -8.50 18.01
CA LEU A 647 -20.61 -7.20 17.92
C LEU A 647 -20.12 -6.40 16.71
N VAL A 648 -18.81 -6.39 16.45
CA VAL A 648 -18.23 -5.76 15.25
C VAL A 648 -18.79 -6.39 13.98
N TRP A 649 -19.00 -7.70 13.95
CA TRP A 649 -19.62 -8.38 12.81
C TRP A 649 -21.11 -8.06 12.65
N ILE A 650 -21.92 -8.20 13.71
CA ILE A 650 -23.38 -7.98 13.66
C ILE A 650 -23.72 -6.54 13.27
N PHE A 651 -22.95 -5.57 13.79
CA PHE A 651 -23.20 -4.15 13.57
C PHE A 651 -22.22 -3.52 12.57
N SER A 652 -21.57 -4.31 11.71
CA SER A 652 -20.53 -3.83 10.79
C SER A 652 -20.99 -2.73 9.82
N ALA A 653 -22.30 -2.67 9.55
CA ALA A 653 -22.93 -1.67 8.68
C ALA A 653 -23.27 -0.35 9.40
N SER A 654 -23.48 -0.38 10.71
CA SER A 654 -23.93 0.79 11.50
C SER A 654 -22.87 1.32 12.46
N LEU A 655 -21.85 0.53 12.78
CA LEU A 655 -20.74 0.94 13.64
C LEU A 655 -19.85 1.95 12.93
N GLY A 656 -19.68 3.12 13.56
CA GLY A 656 -18.64 4.06 13.18
C GLY A 656 -17.23 3.44 13.39
N PRO A 657 -16.23 3.79 12.56
CA PRO A 657 -14.88 3.22 12.61
C PRO A 657 -14.23 3.28 13.99
N THR A 658 -14.44 4.36 14.74
CA THR A 658 -13.88 4.54 16.09
C THR A 658 -14.41 3.49 17.08
N VAL A 659 -15.72 3.25 17.08
CA VAL A 659 -16.34 2.27 17.99
C VAL A 659 -15.92 0.85 17.59
N ALA A 660 -15.87 0.57 16.30
CA ALA A 660 -15.38 -0.72 15.80
C ALA A 660 -13.92 -0.99 16.23
N LEU A 661 -13.02 0.00 16.12
CA LEU A 661 -11.64 -0.14 16.62
C LEU A 661 -11.57 -0.40 18.12
N LEU A 662 -12.36 0.33 18.93
CA LEU A 662 -12.41 0.12 20.37
C LEU A 662 -12.88 -1.31 20.73
N LEU A 663 -13.84 -1.85 19.99
CA LEU A 663 -14.30 -3.23 20.16
C LEU A 663 -13.27 -4.27 19.68
N LEU A 664 -12.38 -3.92 18.75
CA LEU A 664 -11.31 -4.83 18.30
C LEU A 664 -10.09 -4.84 19.24
N LEU A 665 -9.90 -3.82 20.08
CA LEU A 665 -8.76 -3.75 21.00
C LEU A 665 -8.61 -4.98 21.92
N PRO A 666 -9.66 -5.50 22.59
CA PRO A 666 -9.56 -6.72 23.38
C PRO A 666 -9.14 -7.94 22.55
N ALA A 667 -9.59 -8.04 21.30
CA ALA A 667 -9.26 -9.15 20.41
C ALA A 667 -7.79 -9.09 19.97
N ALA A 668 -7.28 -7.92 19.61
CA ALA A 668 -5.86 -7.70 19.35
C ALA A 668 -5.01 -8.06 20.58
N PHE A 669 -5.43 -7.60 21.76
CA PHE A 669 -4.73 -7.89 23.02
C PHE A 669 -4.68 -9.39 23.31
N VAL A 670 -5.79 -10.11 23.21
CA VAL A 670 -5.82 -11.57 23.43
C VAL A 670 -5.02 -12.33 22.38
N THR A 671 -5.05 -11.87 21.13
CA THR A 671 -4.35 -12.52 20.00
C THR A 671 -2.85 -12.68 20.26
N GLY A 672 -2.22 -11.66 20.85
CA GLY A 672 -0.80 -11.70 21.20
C GLY A 672 -0.39 -12.78 22.22
N SER A 673 -1.34 -13.40 22.93
CA SER A 673 -1.05 -14.46 23.92
C SER A 673 -1.05 -15.88 23.34
N PHE A 674 -1.71 -16.12 22.21
CA PHE A 674 -1.92 -17.49 21.70
C PHE A 674 -0.62 -18.16 21.26
N PHE A 675 0.17 -17.48 20.43
CA PHE A 675 1.44 -18.01 19.91
C PHE A 675 2.45 -18.30 21.02
N PRO A 676 2.75 -17.36 21.95
CA PRO A 676 3.63 -17.65 23.09
C PRO A 676 3.19 -18.85 23.91
N ALA A 677 1.89 -18.99 24.19
CA ALA A 677 1.36 -20.10 24.99
C ALA A 677 1.60 -21.47 24.32
N LEU A 678 1.35 -21.57 23.01
CA LEU A 678 1.57 -22.83 22.27
C LEU A 678 3.06 -23.12 22.06
N PHE A 679 3.86 -22.08 21.81
CA PHE A 679 5.31 -22.21 21.64
C PHE A 679 5.98 -22.69 22.93
N ASP A 680 5.65 -22.09 24.07
CA ASP A 680 6.17 -22.50 25.39
C ASP A 680 5.73 -23.93 25.75
N ALA A 681 4.49 -24.29 25.43
CA ALA A 681 3.99 -25.64 25.65
C ALA A 681 4.72 -26.72 24.83
N SER A 682 5.40 -26.32 23.75
CA SER A 682 6.17 -27.18 22.83
C SER A 682 7.69 -26.93 22.91
N ALA A 683 8.19 -26.39 24.03
CA ALA A 683 9.58 -25.92 24.18
C ALA A 683 10.68 -26.92 23.76
N GLU A 684 10.43 -28.23 23.90
CA GLU A 684 11.34 -29.29 23.43
C GLU A 684 11.48 -29.29 21.91
N ASN A 685 10.35 -29.19 21.19
CA ASN A 685 10.29 -29.25 19.74
C ASN A 685 9.24 -28.27 19.14
N PRO A 686 9.49 -26.94 19.18
CA PRO A 686 8.53 -25.93 18.74
C PRO A 686 8.54 -25.69 17.22
N LEU A 687 9.36 -26.43 16.45
CA LEU A 687 9.48 -26.26 15.00
C LEU A 687 8.12 -26.39 14.30
N ALA A 688 7.32 -27.38 14.70
CA ALA A 688 5.99 -27.60 14.11
C ALA A 688 5.03 -26.44 14.40
N VAL A 689 5.12 -25.82 15.59
CA VAL A 689 4.29 -24.67 15.97
C VAL A 689 4.68 -23.45 15.14
N PHE A 690 5.98 -23.11 15.10
CA PHE A 690 6.49 -21.99 14.30
C PHE A 690 6.11 -22.12 12.82
N ALA A 691 6.29 -23.32 12.25
CA ALA A 691 6.02 -23.53 10.84
C ALA A 691 4.53 -23.56 10.52
N ALA A 692 3.70 -24.14 11.38
CA ALA A 692 2.26 -24.14 11.20
C ALA A 692 1.69 -22.73 11.34
N ASP A 693 2.18 -21.94 12.29
CA ASP A 693 1.83 -20.52 12.46
C ASP A 693 2.13 -19.71 11.21
N ALA A 694 3.33 -19.83 10.63
CA ALA A 694 3.67 -19.14 9.38
C ALA A 694 2.81 -19.55 8.17
N VAL A 695 2.47 -20.85 8.05
CA VAL A 695 1.55 -21.34 6.99
C VAL A 695 0.13 -20.81 7.23
N GLY A 696 -0.31 -20.77 8.48
CA GLY A 696 -1.57 -20.19 8.91
C GLY A 696 -1.65 -18.70 8.59
N ALA A 697 -0.60 -17.95 8.90
CA ALA A 697 -0.45 -16.53 8.59
C ALA A 697 -0.57 -16.27 7.08
N ALA A 698 0.12 -17.06 6.26
CA ALA A 698 0.01 -16.97 4.80
C ALA A 698 -1.44 -17.15 4.30
N ALA A 699 -2.14 -18.16 4.82
CA ALA A 699 -3.54 -18.40 4.49
C ALA A 699 -4.49 -17.30 5.02
N GLY A 700 -4.23 -16.81 6.24
CA GLY A 700 -4.99 -15.73 6.87
C GLY A 700 -4.86 -14.42 6.09
N SER A 701 -3.64 -14.05 5.70
CA SER A 701 -3.36 -12.85 4.89
C SER A 701 -4.03 -12.96 3.51
N LEU A 702 -3.87 -14.10 2.83
CA LEU A 702 -4.51 -14.35 1.53
C LEU A 702 -6.04 -14.22 1.62
N THR A 703 -6.65 -14.83 2.62
CA THR A 703 -8.10 -14.75 2.80
C THR A 703 -8.56 -13.35 3.20
N ALA A 704 -7.79 -12.64 4.03
CA ALA A 704 -8.08 -11.26 4.41
C ALA A 704 -8.01 -10.28 3.23
N PHE A 705 -7.18 -10.58 2.23
CA PHE A 705 -7.09 -9.78 1.01
C PHE A 705 -8.19 -10.12 -0.01
N PHE A 706 -8.34 -11.40 -0.37
CA PHE A 706 -9.23 -11.82 -1.45
C PHE A 706 -10.71 -11.86 -1.06
N LEU A 707 -11.03 -12.15 0.21
CA LEU A 707 -12.42 -12.26 0.64
C LEU A 707 -13.16 -10.90 0.52
N PRO A 708 -12.59 -9.76 0.95
CA PRO A 708 -13.15 -8.44 0.64
C PRO A 708 -13.33 -8.13 -0.84
N ILE A 709 -12.38 -8.52 -1.70
CA ILE A 709 -12.47 -8.30 -3.15
C ILE A 709 -13.66 -9.06 -3.73
N ALA A 710 -13.79 -10.32 -3.33
CA ALA A 710 -14.80 -11.25 -3.83
C ALA A 710 -16.21 -10.99 -3.29
N PHE A 711 -16.32 -10.74 -1.99
CA PHE A 711 -17.59 -10.79 -1.25
C PHE A 711 -17.86 -9.54 -0.40
N GLY A 712 -16.96 -8.54 -0.43
CA GLY A 712 -17.06 -7.32 0.36
C GLY A 712 -16.64 -7.48 1.82
N PHE A 713 -16.58 -6.36 2.54
CA PHE A 713 -16.04 -6.35 3.91
C PHE A 713 -16.85 -7.16 4.93
N SER A 714 -18.17 -7.27 4.78
CA SER A 714 -18.99 -8.02 5.74
C SER A 714 -18.57 -9.49 5.85
N ALA A 715 -18.10 -10.08 4.75
CA ALA A 715 -17.59 -11.45 4.74
C ALA A 715 -16.33 -11.59 5.62
N LEU A 716 -15.42 -10.61 5.58
CA LEU A 716 -14.22 -10.59 6.42
C LEU A 716 -14.55 -10.44 7.91
N HIS A 717 -15.55 -9.63 8.24
CA HIS A 717 -16.00 -9.49 9.64
C HIS A 717 -16.49 -10.83 10.19
N GLY A 718 -17.29 -11.56 9.39
CA GLY A 718 -17.74 -12.90 9.75
C GLY A 718 -16.60 -13.92 9.89
N LEU A 719 -15.67 -13.93 8.94
CA LEU A 719 -14.49 -14.81 9.00
C LEU A 719 -13.65 -14.52 10.25
N ALA A 720 -13.36 -13.25 10.55
CA ALA A 720 -12.60 -12.85 11.72
C ALA A 720 -13.27 -13.30 13.02
N ALA A 721 -14.58 -13.13 13.15
CA ALA A 721 -15.34 -13.59 14.31
C ALA A 721 -15.26 -15.12 14.49
N LEU A 722 -15.46 -15.86 13.39
CA LEU A 722 -15.41 -17.32 13.41
C LEU A 722 -14.00 -17.84 13.72
N LEU A 723 -12.96 -17.28 13.11
CA LEU A 723 -11.58 -17.65 13.36
C LEU A 723 -11.15 -17.33 14.79
N PHE A 724 -11.52 -16.15 15.31
CA PHE A 724 -11.21 -15.79 16.68
C PHE A 724 -11.88 -16.73 17.68
N LEU A 725 -13.18 -17.01 17.49
CA LEU A 725 -13.92 -17.95 18.33
C LEU A 725 -13.33 -19.36 18.27
N ALA A 726 -13.02 -19.85 17.07
CA ALA A 726 -12.37 -21.14 16.89
C ALA A 726 -11.01 -21.17 17.61
N THR A 727 -10.20 -20.13 17.50
CA THR A 727 -8.89 -20.02 18.15
C THR A 727 -9.02 -20.05 19.66
N ALA A 728 -9.98 -19.30 20.23
CA ALA A 728 -10.25 -19.25 21.66
C ALA A 728 -10.74 -20.62 22.20
N ILE A 729 -11.70 -21.25 21.52
CA ILE A 729 -12.23 -22.58 21.90
C ILE A 729 -11.12 -23.63 21.83
N CYS A 730 -10.35 -23.64 20.73
CA CYS A 730 -9.21 -24.54 20.58
C CYS A 730 -8.19 -24.31 21.69
N CYS A 731 -7.84 -23.06 22.01
CA CYS A 731 -6.92 -22.73 23.09
C CYS A 731 -7.39 -23.31 24.44
N HIS A 732 -8.66 -23.06 24.82
CA HIS A 732 -9.22 -23.59 26.05
C HIS A 732 -9.17 -25.13 26.10
N TRP A 733 -9.65 -25.80 25.05
CA TRP A 733 -9.68 -27.26 24.99
C TRP A 733 -8.27 -27.88 24.96
N PHE A 734 -7.33 -27.21 24.29
CA PHE A 734 -5.95 -27.65 24.14
C PHE A 734 -5.18 -27.61 25.46
N PHE A 735 -5.48 -26.68 26.36
CA PHE A 735 -4.80 -26.57 27.66
C PHE A 735 -5.57 -27.17 28.86
N ARG A 736 -6.86 -27.50 28.73
CA ARG A 736 -7.68 -28.07 29.81
C ARG A 736 -7.24 -29.44 30.32
N HIS A 737 -6.57 -30.26 29.49
CA HIS A 737 -6.15 -31.63 29.84
C HIS A 737 -4.71 -31.74 30.41
N LYS A 738 -4.08 -30.62 30.79
CA LYS A 738 -2.75 -30.62 31.44
C LYS A 738 -2.81 -30.59 32.98
N ASN A 739 -4.01 -30.48 33.57
CA ASN A 739 -4.23 -30.51 35.02
C ASN A 739 -4.82 -31.85 35.45
#